data_AF-A0A3M1LIF4-F1
#
_entry.id   AF-A0A3M1LIF4-F1
#
_cell.length_a   1.000
_cell.length_b   1.000
_cell.length_c   1.000
_cell.angle_alpha   90.00
_cell.angle_beta   90.00
_cell.angle_gamma   90.00
#
_symmetry.space_group_name_H-M   'P 1'
#
loop_
_entity.id
_entity.type
_entity.pdbx_description
1 polymer ?
#
loop_
_entity_poly.entity_id
_entity_poly.type
_entity_poly.pdbx_seq_one_letter_code
_entity_poly.pdbx_strand_id
1 'polypeptide(L)'
;MERLRPRPPLTKGKLLALLRPGMRIKRWILGLFVGVLLSGLGVAYILVELYRSLTFPPFVYYLTLQFIPRFQRGLLVGCLGIALTLLSFVKLSQRLLAPLLAPTTRSGRERGVLDLFYRYYTPRRRPQVVVFAGTHGLSILLGIADQVPWEIVGVLPPVNSGPAFARLRTVLGITADEVLFPTLDRVEVVAEFADGTVLEGEAAIAARKTGAPIRRVFLKPDQGRPETIQPTAEVIQAIEQADVIVIGPGSLFTNLIPTLLIPPINQAIRESQARKVFVCNIMTQPGQTEGSTVADYVRDIEEHCGFKLDYVLVSPTEGVDPAILARYQGQSAQPVPVRDPTGRSQIVLFEGTPEEVVLIEGAILVEREMTVEVEEEMPEGDRRVVLRHDPARLSEAILDLLYNYALQTRLSVSRAAFRAYDVRGIAGAEVNTSVMEVMGQAFGTFVQRQTGRNRIVTGRDVRLTSADFQQAVIRGLLQAGCEVIDVGQVPTPVLSFAANHLFTAGGVMVTASHNPAEFNGLKFQIGAQALAGQELQYLERLIARNALIRGREGTLTQREVEEDYIACVESKVRLRRPLRIVIDGGNGVAGPLAVRLMERLGCTVVPLYCQPDGHFPHHPPDPAVADNLRDLSRRVREVGADLGLAFDGDGDRLGVVDERGEIVLPDQYLALLARDLLRKGPAKIVFEVKCSQALVDEIVRCGGIPVMSKCGGAFVAERMRQEKAVLGGELSGHLLFDDPPVGYSDAIFGAARLLAYIASEEVPLSALVASLPRYVSTPEIRIPCADARKFQIVEAVRDHFLDRWPILDIDGVRVDFGDGWALVRASNTEPKLSLRFEARTPRRLREVQQIVAEVMADCCGVQIPVGETGVL
;
A
#
# COMPACT_ATOMS: atom_id res chain seq x y z
N MET A 1 -20.01 -6.70 48.33
CA MET A 1 -20.29 -7.92 49.12
C MET A 1 -20.74 -9.02 48.16
N GLU A 2 -19.98 -10.11 48.06
CA GLU A 2 -20.31 -11.51 47.64
C GLU A 2 -19.09 -12.14 46.95
N ARG A 3 -18.21 -12.79 47.72
CA ARG A 3 -18.17 -14.21 48.13
C ARG A 3 -17.43 -15.13 47.14
N LEU A 4 -16.16 -15.34 47.52
CA LEU A 4 -15.31 -16.51 47.27
C LEU A 4 -16.09 -17.84 47.30
N ARG A 5 -15.86 -18.73 46.33
CA ARG A 5 -16.12 -20.18 46.45
C ARG A 5 -14.79 -20.96 46.41
N PRO A 6 -14.58 -21.98 47.26
CA PRO A 6 -13.38 -22.80 47.26
C PRO A 6 -13.47 -23.93 46.23
N ARG A 7 -12.33 -24.28 45.60
CA ARG A 7 -12.20 -25.44 44.70
C ARG A 7 -12.06 -26.75 45.49
N PRO A 8 -12.58 -27.89 44.97
CA PRO A 8 -12.58 -29.17 45.68
C PRO A 8 -11.21 -29.90 45.63
N PRO A 9 -10.97 -30.91 46.51
CA PRO A 9 -9.71 -31.61 46.58
C PRO A 9 -9.57 -32.66 45.45
N LEU A 10 -8.37 -32.77 44.90
CA LEU A 10 -8.03 -33.62 43.76
C LEU A 10 -7.96 -35.11 44.16
N THR A 11 -8.83 -35.94 43.56
CA THR A 11 -8.81 -37.41 43.64
C THR A 11 -7.85 -38.07 42.64
N LYS A 12 -7.60 -39.37 42.87
CA LYS A 12 -6.52 -40.30 42.43
C LYS A 12 -6.15 -40.44 40.93
N GLY A 13 -6.41 -39.45 40.08
CA GLY A 13 -6.05 -39.46 38.64
C GLY A 13 -4.66 -38.91 38.26
N LYS A 14 -3.68 -38.83 39.19
CA LYS A 14 -2.46 -38.01 39.02
C LYS A 14 -1.16 -38.73 38.66
N LEU A 15 -1.14 -40.04 38.41
CA LEU A 15 0.08 -40.68 37.91
C LEU A 15 0.28 -40.49 36.40
N LEU A 16 -0.78 -40.56 35.59
CA LEU A 16 -0.69 -40.38 34.14
C LEU A 16 -0.60 -38.91 33.71
N ALA A 17 -0.98 -37.97 34.59
CA ALA A 17 -0.80 -36.53 34.37
C ALA A 17 0.68 -36.08 34.44
N LEU A 18 1.60 -36.93 34.94
CA LEU A 18 3.04 -36.69 34.93
C LEU A 18 3.66 -36.76 33.53
N LEU A 19 2.96 -37.33 32.55
CA LEU A 19 3.47 -37.58 31.19
C LEU A 19 2.97 -36.56 30.14
N ARG A 20 2.30 -35.47 30.53
CA ARG A 20 1.81 -34.45 29.57
C ARG A 20 2.93 -33.45 29.17
N PRO A 21 3.12 -33.12 27.87
CA PRO A 21 4.22 -32.26 27.42
C PRO A 21 3.94 -30.76 27.65
N GLY A 22 4.95 -30.02 28.11
CA GLY A 22 4.94 -28.57 28.36
C GLY A 22 6.08 -28.18 29.31
N MET A 23 6.67 -26.98 29.18
CA MET A 23 7.98 -26.57 29.76
C MET A 23 8.20 -26.97 31.24
N ARG A 24 8.70 -28.20 31.42
CA ARG A 24 9.13 -28.82 32.68
C ARG A 24 10.41 -29.65 32.43
N ILE A 25 11.31 -29.13 31.59
CA ILE A 25 12.62 -29.70 31.26
C ILE A 25 13.38 -30.17 32.51
N LYS A 26 13.28 -29.42 33.62
CA LYS A 26 13.93 -29.74 34.90
C LYS A 26 13.61 -31.15 35.42
N ARG A 27 12.42 -31.69 35.16
CA ARG A 27 12.00 -33.02 35.64
C ARG A 27 12.55 -34.16 34.79
N TRP A 28 12.64 -33.96 33.47
CA TRP A 28 13.28 -34.93 32.57
C TRP A 28 14.80 -34.91 32.70
N ILE A 29 15.40 -33.75 32.97
CA ILE A 29 16.80 -33.66 33.38
C ILE A 29 17.03 -34.43 34.68
N LEU A 30 16.15 -34.28 35.68
CA LEU A 30 16.23 -35.05 36.92
C LEU A 30 16.09 -36.55 36.66
N GLY A 31 15.15 -36.97 35.81
CA GLY A 31 14.98 -38.36 35.40
C GLY A 31 16.21 -38.93 34.69
N LEU A 32 16.81 -38.16 33.78
CA LEU A 32 18.07 -38.51 33.10
C LEU A 32 19.21 -38.64 34.10
N PHE A 33 19.34 -37.70 35.04
CA PHE A 33 20.37 -37.72 36.08
C PHE A 33 20.24 -38.95 36.98
N VAL A 34 19.02 -39.26 37.44
CA VAL A 34 18.74 -40.47 38.24
C VAL A 34 19.02 -41.73 37.43
N GLY A 35 18.65 -41.77 36.15
CA GLY A 35 18.93 -42.90 35.27
C GLY A 35 20.43 -43.17 35.10
N VAL A 36 21.22 -42.14 34.80
CA VAL A 36 22.69 -42.25 34.68
C VAL A 36 23.31 -42.70 36.01
N LEU A 37 22.82 -42.18 37.14
CA LEU A 37 23.33 -42.56 38.46
C LEU A 37 23.04 -44.03 38.79
N LEU A 38 21.82 -44.52 38.50
CA LEU A 38 21.46 -45.93 38.70
C LEU A 38 22.24 -46.86 37.76
N SER A 39 22.43 -46.48 36.50
CA SER A 39 23.27 -47.24 35.56
C SER A 39 24.72 -47.29 36.00
N GLY A 40 25.29 -46.16 36.43
CA GLY A 40 26.65 -46.11 36.98
C GLY A 40 26.83 -47.00 38.21
N LEU A 41 25.85 -46.98 39.12
CA LEU A 41 25.85 -47.85 40.30
C LEU A 41 25.77 -49.34 39.90
N GLY A 42 24.89 -49.70 38.96
CA GLY A 42 24.75 -51.07 38.48
C GLY A 42 26.03 -51.60 37.83
N VAL A 43 26.66 -50.81 36.96
CA VAL A 43 27.97 -51.16 36.36
C VAL A 43 29.04 -51.30 37.44
N ALA A 44 29.08 -50.41 38.43
CA ALA A 44 30.03 -50.52 39.54
C ALA A 44 29.85 -51.82 40.34
N TYR A 45 28.61 -52.22 40.62
CA TYR A 45 28.32 -53.50 41.29
C TYR A 45 28.79 -54.71 40.46
N ILE A 46 28.49 -54.72 39.16
CA ILE A 46 28.92 -55.77 38.24
C ILE A 46 30.45 -55.86 38.21
N LEU A 47 31.14 -54.72 38.11
CA LEU A 47 32.60 -54.69 38.10
C LEU A 47 33.21 -55.19 39.41
N VAL A 48 32.64 -54.80 40.56
CA VAL A 48 33.10 -55.31 41.87
C VAL A 48 32.94 -56.82 41.96
N GLU A 49 31.83 -57.37 41.46
CA GLU A 49 31.58 -58.81 41.47
C GLU A 49 32.51 -59.56 40.52
N LEU A 50 32.72 -59.04 39.30
CA LEU A 50 33.72 -59.56 38.36
C LEU A 50 35.12 -59.61 39.00
N TYR A 51 35.53 -58.54 39.68
CA TYR A 51 36.81 -58.46 40.38
C TYR A 51 36.96 -59.43 41.56
N ARG A 52 35.86 -59.95 42.10
CA ARG A 52 35.88 -60.96 43.18
C ARG A 52 35.82 -62.39 42.65
N SER A 53 35.15 -62.60 41.53
CA SER A 53 34.84 -63.92 40.98
C SER A 53 35.85 -64.40 39.93
N LEU A 54 36.56 -63.48 39.27
CA LEU A 54 37.46 -63.79 38.17
C LEU A 54 38.90 -63.39 38.47
N THR A 55 39.85 -64.21 38.02
CA THR A 55 41.28 -63.91 38.07
C THR A 55 41.67 -63.08 36.84
N PHE A 56 42.15 -61.85 37.07
CA PHE A 56 42.55 -60.94 36.00
C PHE A 56 44.05 -61.03 35.71
N PRO A 57 44.48 -60.80 34.46
CA PRO A 57 45.90 -60.69 34.11
C PRO A 57 46.62 -59.57 34.89
N PRO A 58 47.93 -59.69 35.16
CA PRO A 58 48.67 -58.75 36.01
C PRO A 58 48.64 -57.28 35.54
N PHE A 59 48.53 -57.00 34.24
CA PHE A 59 48.48 -55.63 33.74
C PHE A 59 47.22 -54.87 34.19
N VAL A 60 46.13 -55.59 34.48
CA VAL A 60 44.86 -55.01 34.94
C VAL A 60 45.00 -54.35 36.32
N TYR A 61 45.90 -54.85 37.16
CA TYR A 61 46.25 -54.25 38.45
C TYR A 61 46.78 -52.82 38.29
N TYR A 62 47.67 -52.62 37.30
CA TYR A 62 48.24 -51.30 37.00
C TYR A 62 47.23 -50.40 36.28
N LEU A 63 46.48 -50.95 35.32
CA LEU A 63 45.49 -50.20 34.54
C LEU A 63 44.36 -49.65 35.43
N THR A 64 43.95 -50.40 36.44
CA THR A 64 42.90 -49.98 37.39
C THR A 64 43.45 -49.36 38.67
N LEU A 65 44.74 -48.98 38.68
CA LEU A 65 45.41 -48.28 39.77
C LEU A 65 45.22 -48.97 41.13
N GLN A 66 45.37 -50.29 41.19
CA GLN A 66 45.14 -51.08 42.42
C GLN A 66 46.23 -50.94 43.47
N PHE A 67 47.40 -50.45 43.09
CA PHE A 67 48.44 -50.05 44.02
C PHE A 67 48.07 -48.80 44.85
N ILE A 68 46.99 -48.09 44.50
CA ILE A 68 46.45 -46.97 45.27
C ILE A 68 45.30 -47.47 46.16
N PRO A 69 45.27 -47.12 47.45
CA PRO A 69 44.15 -47.45 48.34
C PRO A 69 42.80 -47.10 47.73
N ARG A 70 41.81 -47.99 47.86
CA ARG A 70 40.50 -47.89 47.20
C ARG A 70 39.82 -46.52 47.39
N PHE A 71 39.92 -45.97 48.60
CA PHE A 71 39.36 -44.65 48.94
C PHE A 71 40.02 -43.52 48.13
N GLN A 72 41.35 -43.51 48.03
CA GLN A 72 42.10 -42.48 47.30
C GLN A 72 41.86 -42.58 45.79
N ARG A 73 41.77 -43.80 45.24
CA ARG A 73 41.41 -43.99 43.83
C ARG A 73 39.99 -43.52 43.53
N GLY A 74 39.04 -43.83 44.42
CA GLY A 74 37.66 -43.34 44.30
C GLY A 74 37.59 -41.81 44.29
N LEU A 75 38.36 -41.16 45.18
CA LEU A 75 38.47 -39.70 45.22
C LEU A 75 39.08 -39.15 43.92
N LEU A 76 40.16 -39.76 43.42
CA LEU A 76 40.85 -39.31 42.21
C LEU A 76 39.96 -39.39 40.97
N VAL A 77 39.27 -40.52 40.77
CA VAL A 77 38.34 -40.71 39.64
C VAL A 77 37.09 -39.82 39.80
N GLY A 78 36.57 -39.69 41.02
CA GLY A 78 35.42 -38.83 41.32
C GLY A 78 35.71 -37.35 41.05
N CYS A 79 36.85 -36.83 41.53
CA CYS A 79 37.29 -35.47 41.29
C CYS A 79 37.51 -35.20 39.79
N LEU A 80 38.13 -36.14 39.06
CA LEU A 80 38.33 -36.02 37.61
C LEU A 80 36.99 -35.97 36.85
N GLY A 81 36.01 -36.80 37.24
CA GLY A 81 34.67 -36.79 36.66
C GLY A 81 33.92 -35.47 36.89
N ILE A 82 34.01 -34.92 38.11
CA ILE A 82 33.42 -33.61 38.44
C ILE A 82 34.09 -32.50 37.62
N ALA A 83 35.42 -32.50 37.52
CA ALA A 83 36.18 -31.52 36.75
C ALA A 83 35.80 -31.54 35.26
N LEU A 84 35.73 -32.73 34.65
CA LEU A 84 35.29 -32.89 33.26
C LEU A 84 33.85 -32.41 33.05
N THR A 85 32.94 -32.73 33.97
CA THR A 85 31.53 -32.29 33.88
C THR A 85 31.40 -30.77 33.94
N LEU A 86 32.12 -30.12 34.88
CA LEU A 86 32.17 -28.66 34.99
C LEU A 86 32.76 -28.03 33.72
N LEU A 87 33.87 -28.59 33.21
CA LEU A 87 34.50 -28.11 31.98
C LEU A 87 33.55 -28.21 30.78
N SER A 88 32.86 -29.34 30.62
CA SER A 88 31.89 -29.56 29.56
C SER A 88 30.69 -28.62 29.68
N PHE A 89 30.16 -28.39 30.90
CA PHE A 89 29.07 -27.45 31.13
C PHE A 89 29.48 -26.02 30.76
N VAL A 90 30.66 -25.58 31.18
CA VAL A 90 31.19 -24.25 30.84
C VAL A 90 31.38 -24.11 29.33
N LYS A 91 31.98 -25.11 28.66
CA LYS A 91 32.19 -25.08 27.20
C LYS A 91 30.88 -25.12 26.42
N LEU A 92 29.89 -25.91 26.85
CA LEU A 92 28.59 -26.00 26.21
C LEU A 92 27.79 -24.71 26.39
N SER A 93 27.79 -24.14 27.60
CA SER A 93 27.18 -22.84 27.90
C SER A 93 27.82 -21.74 27.06
N GLN A 94 29.15 -21.71 26.96
CA GLN A 94 29.87 -20.78 26.09
C GLN A 94 29.48 -20.94 24.62
N ARG A 95 29.37 -22.17 24.08
CA ARG A 95 29.01 -22.37 22.67
C ARG A 95 27.54 -22.11 22.35
N LEU A 96 26.64 -22.25 23.32
CA LEU A 96 25.21 -21.94 23.15
C LEU A 96 24.89 -20.46 23.36
N LEU A 97 25.54 -19.80 24.33
CA LEU A 97 25.31 -18.38 24.62
C LEU A 97 26.18 -17.43 23.78
N ALA A 98 27.36 -17.83 23.32
CA ALA A 98 28.22 -16.94 22.52
C ALA A 98 27.57 -16.45 21.22
N PRO A 99 26.81 -17.26 20.44
CA PRO A 99 26.07 -16.76 19.28
C PRO A 99 24.98 -15.73 19.63
N LEU A 100 24.47 -15.77 20.86
CA LEU A 100 23.44 -14.86 21.36
C LEU A 100 24.03 -13.57 21.96
N LEU A 101 25.19 -13.65 22.61
CA LEU A 101 25.76 -12.57 23.43
C LEU A 101 27.10 -12.02 22.94
N ALA A 102 27.61 -12.42 21.76
CA ALA A 102 28.94 -12.04 21.29
C ALA A 102 29.21 -10.51 21.42
N PRO A 103 30.20 -10.09 22.22
CA PRO A 103 30.57 -8.69 22.34
C PRO A 103 31.34 -8.25 21.08
N THR A 104 31.03 -7.04 20.62
CA THR A 104 31.65 -6.37 19.47
C THR A 104 33.17 -6.35 19.59
N THR A 105 33.87 -7.06 18.70
CA THR A 105 35.31 -6.87 18.48
C THR A 105 35.54 -5.84 17.37
N ARG A 106 36.63 -5.06 17.49
CA ARG A 106 37.01 -3.96 16.59
C ARG A 106 37.21 -4.32 15.11
N SER A 107 37.13 -5.61 14.72
CA SER A 107 37.31 -6.07 13.33
C SER A 107 36.01 -6.50 12.63
N GLY A 108 34.84 -6.32 13.24
CA GLY A 108 33.57 -6.19 12.52
C GLY A 108 32.99 -7.43 11.82
N ARG A 109 33.52 -8.65 12.01
CA ARG A 109 33.12 -9.81 11.18
C ARG A 109 32.24 -10.89 11.80
N GLU A 110 31.99 -10.91 13.11
CA GLU A 110 30.97 -11.81 13.68
C GLU A 110 30.20 -11.08 14.78
N ARG A 111 28.87 -11.00 14.66
CA ARG A 111 27.99 -10.22 15.55
C ARG A 111 26.84 -11.10 16.04
N GLY A 112 26.52 -10.99 17.33
CA GLY A 112 25.49 -11.81 17.97
C GLY A 112 24.09 -11.50 17.44
N VAL A 113 23.20 -12.48 17.53
CA VAL A 113 21.79 -12.38 17.09
C VAL A 113 21.05 -11.23 17.78
N LEU A 114 21.42 -10.90 19.03
CA LEU A 114 20.80 -9.81 19.80
C LEU A 114 21.09 -8.42 19.21
N ASP A 115 22.28 -8.20 18.64
CA ASP A 115 22.66 -6.94 17.99
C ASP A 115 21.93 -6.76 16.65
N LEU A 116 21.62 -7.88 15.99
CA LEU A 116 20.73 -7.96 14.83
C LEU A 116 19.29 -7.55 15.20
N PHE A 117 18.76 -8.02 16.34
CA PHE A 117 17.47 -7.57 16.86
C PHE A 117 17.48 -6.10 17.28
N TYR A 118 18.54 -5.63 17.95
CA TYR A 118 18.63 -4.26 18.45
C TYR A 118 18.69 -3.22 17.33
N ARG A 119 19.41 -3.49 16.24
CA ARG A 119 19.40 -2.64 15.03
C ARG A 119 18.12 -2.72 14.21
N TYR A 120 17.44 -3.88 14.18
CA TYR A 120 16.16 -4.02 13.49
C TYR A 120 15.00 -3.30 14.21
N TYR A 121 15.12 -3.15 15.53
CA TYR A 121 14.11 -2.50 16.38
C TYR A 121 14.55 -1.18 17.00
N THR A 122 15.68 -0.58 16.58
CA THR A 122 16.00 0.77 17.04
C THR A 122 14.89 1.70 16.55
N PRO A 123 14.09 2.33 17.43
CA PRO A 123 13.10 3.27 16.98
C PRO A 123 13.86 4.43 16.35
N ARG A 124 13.59 4.69 15.09
CA ARG A 124 13.67 6.07 14.63
C ARG A 124 12.81 6.88 15.57
N ARG A 125 13.33 8.02 16.03
CA ARG A 125 12.55 8.99 16.81
C ARG A 125 11.17 9.10 16.14
N ARG A 126 10.12 8.80 16.90
CA ARG A 126 8.75 8.93 16.38
C ARG A 126 8.56 10.39 15.97
N PRO A 127 7.89 10.68 14.83
CA PRO A 127 7.59 12.06 14.49
C PRO A 127 6.88 12.74 15.66
N GLN A 128 7.35 13.93 16.04
CA GLN A 128 6.77 14.66 17.16
C GLN A 128 5.68 15.60 16.64
N VAL A 129 4.48 15.45 17.19
CA VAL A 129 3.33 16.28 16.86
C VAL A 129 2.91 17.06 18.08
N VAL A 130 3.00 18.39 17.97
CA VAL A 130 2.54 19.30 19.01
C VAL A 130 1.14 19.76 18.66
N VAL A 131 0.21 19.52 19.58
CA VAL A 131 -1.22 19.77 19.36
C VAL A 131 -1.69 20.91 20.25
N PHE A 132 -2.12 22.01 19.64
CA PHE A 132 -2.86 23.08 20.30
C PHE A 132 -4.34 22.85 20.06
N ALA A 133 -5.07 22.35 21.06
CA ALA A 133 -6.49 22.03 20.91
C ALA A 133 -7.30 22.35 22.16
N GLY A 134 -8.62 22.44 22.02
CA GLY A 134 -9.52 22.50 23.17
C GLY A 134 -9.50 21.18 23.96
N THR A 135 -10.04 21.16 25.18
CA THR A 135 -10.03 19.96 26.04
C THR A 135 -10.59 18.71 25.35
N HIS A 136 -11.67 18.86 24.58
CA HIS A 136 -12.25 17.77 23.81
C HIS A 136 -11.37 17.35 22.62
N GLY A 137 -10.80 18.30 21.88
CA GLY A 137 -9.88 18.00 20.77
C GLY A 137 -8.60 17.30 21.22
N LEU A 138 -8.05 17.70 22.38
CA LEU A 138 -6.95 16.99 23.01
C LEU A 138 -7.33 15.57 23.41
N SER A 139 -8.53 15.35 23.96
CA SER A 139 -8.97 13.99 24.31
C SER A 139 -9.10 13.07 23.10
N ILE A 140 -9.54 13.59 21.96
CA ILE A 140 -9.63 12.88 20.68
C ILE A 140 -8.23 12.47 20.22
N LEU A 141 -7.31 13.43 20.12
CA LEU A 141 -5.98 13.19 19.55
C LEU A 141 -5.06 12.40 20.49
N LEU A 142 -5.15 12.60 21.81
CA LEU A 142 -4.35 11.87 22.78
C LEU A 142 -4.90 10.47 23.06
N GLY A 143 -6.22 10.27 23.01
CA GLY A 143 -6.85 8.97 23.29
C GLY A 143 -6.45 7.86 22.31
N ILE A 144 -5.88 8.24 21.17
CA ILE A 144 -5.34 7.32 20.18
C ILE A 144 -3.83 7.21 20.23
N ALA A 145 -3.07 8.03 20.97
CA ALA A 145 -1.60 8.16 20.86
C ALA A 145 -0.82 6.82 20.84
N ASP A 146 -1.29 5.80 21.55
CA ASP A 146 -0.71 4.45 21.56
C ASP A 146 -0.97 3.62 20.29
N GLN A 147 -2.00 3.96 19.53
CA GLN A 147 -2.48 3.26 18.33
C GLN A 147 -1.80 3.74 17.05
N VAL A 148 -0.99 4.78 17.15
CA VAL A 148 -0.49 5.58 16.03
C VAL A 148 1.02 5.81 16.21
N PRO A 149 1.80 5.85 15.11
CA PRO A 149 3.26 5.74 15.18
C PRO A 149 3.99 7.06 15.52
N TRP A 150 3.29 8.08 15.99
CA TRP A 150 3.82 9.40 16.37
C TRP A 150 3.98 9.56 17.89
N GLU A 151 4.71 10.59 18.30
CA GLU A 151 4.80 11.07 19.68
C GLU A 151 3.97 12.36 19.76
N ILE A 152 2.81 12.29 20.42
CA ILE A 152 1.90 13.42 20.54
C ILE A 152 2.16 14.15 21.85
N VAL A 153 2.37 15.46 21.76
CA VAL A 153 2.42 16.35 22.91
C VAL A 153 1.26 17.34 22.80
N GLY A 154 0.31 17.25 23.72
CA GLY A 154 -0.81 18.17 23.80
C GLY A 154 -0.44 19.43 24.58
N VAL A 155 -0.90 20.60 24.13
CA VAL A 155 -0.79 21.87 24.85
C VAL A 155 -2.19 22.34 25.24
N LEU A 156 -2.41 22.53 26.55
CA LEU A 156 -3.71 22.91 27.09
C LEU A 156 -4.07 24.38 26.82
N PRO A 157 -5.37 24.74 26.78
CA PRO A 157 -5.79 26.13 26.82
C PRO A 157 -5.45 26.79 28.17
N PRO A 158 -4.93 28.03 28.20
CA PRO A 158 -4.35 28.65 29.40
C PRO A 158 -5.38 29.04 30.47
N VAL A 159 -6.63 29.33 30.08
CA VAL A 159 -7.67 29.88 30.97
C VAL A 159 -8.31 28.81 31.87
N ASN A 160 -8.12 27.52 31.57
CA ASN A 160 -8.75 26.41 32.29
C ASN A 160 -7.84 25.16 32.40
N SER A 161 -6.52 25.34 32.36
CA SER A 161 -5.55 24.24 32.28
C SER A 161 -5.69 23.22 33.41
N GLY A 162 -5.96 23.66 34.64
CA GLY A 162 -6.10 22.76 35.80
C GLY A 162 -7.30 21.81 35.71
N PRO A 163 -8.55 22.31 35.60
CA PRO A 163 -9.73 21.47 35.38
C PRO A 163 -9.65 20.61 34.11
N ALA A 164 -9.11 21.16 33.02
CA ALA A 164 -8.92 20.42 31.78
C ALA A 164 -7.96 19.23 31.95
N PHE A 165 -6.82 19.45 32.61
CA PHE A 165 -5.86 18.39 32.94
C PHE A 165 -6.46 17.33 33.86
N ALA A 166 -7.20 17.73 34.90
CA ALA A 166 -7.86 16.79 35.80
C ALA A 166 -8.87 15.89 35.06
N ARG A 167 -9.63 16.48 34.12
CA ARG A 167 -10.58 15.74 33.27
C ARG A 167 -9.85 14.74 32.37
N LEU A 168 -8.82 15.19 31.65
CA LEU A 168 -8.02 14.34 30.77
C LEU A 168 -7.35 13.18 31.52
N ARG A 169 -6.74 13.46 32.68
CA ARG A 169 -6.14 12.42 33.53
C ARG A 169 -7.16 11.39 34.02
N THR A 170 -8.36 11.84 34.39
CA THR A 170 -9.42 10.94 34.88
C THR A 170 -9.98 10.06 33.77
N VAL A 171 -10.15 10.61 32.56
CA VAL A 171 -10.78 9.91 31.43
C VAL A 171 -9.79 9.01 30.68
N LEU A 172 -8.55 9.46 30.50
CA LEU A 172 -7.57 8.83 29.61
C LEU A 172 -6.30 8.34 30.33
N GLY A 173 -6.14 8.58 31.64
CA GLY A 173 -4.97 8.13 32.40
C GLY A 173 -3.66 8.86 32.07
N ILE A 174 -3.76 10.00 31.40
CA ILE A 174 -2.64 10.74 30.80
C ILE A 174 -1.64 11.27 31.84
N THR A 175 -0.36 11.27 31.48
CA THR A 175 0.77 11.78 32.27
C THR A 175 1.10 13.26 31.97
N ALA A 176 1.93 13.89 32.82
CA ALA A 176 2.36 15.27 32.63
C ALA A 176 3.31 15.47 31.44
N ASP A 177 3.89 14.38 30.91
CA ASP A 177 4.80 14.42 29.77
C ASP A 177 4.05 14.46 28.42
N GLU A 178 2.78 14.05 28.40
CA GLU A 178 1.91 14.01 27.22
C GLU A 178 1.04 15.27 27.08
N VAL A 179 0.85 16.01 28.17
CA VAL A 179 0.02 17.22 28.22
C VAL A 179 0.73 18.32 28.98
N LEU A 180 1.10 19.37 28.25
CA LEU A 180 1.83 20.51 28.76
C LEU A 180 0.92 21.71 29.03
N PHE A 181 1.26 22.45 30.08
CA PHE A 181 0.62 23.71 30.41
C PHE A 181 1.32 24.82 29.63
N PRO A 182 0.64 25.67 28.85
CA PRO A 182 1.33 26.71 28.09
C PRO A 182 1.97 27.79 28.99
N THR A 183 1.39 28.02 30.18
CA THR A 183 1.87 28.94 31.20
C THR A 183 1.39 28.47 32.58
N LEU A 184 2.15 28.83 33.61
CA LEU A 184 1.74 28.67 35.02
C LEU A 184 1.09 29.94 35.58
N ASP A 185 1.10 31.03 34.82
CA ASP A 185 0.47 32.29 35.19
C ASP A 185 -1.05 32.16 35.11
N ARG A 186 -1.77 32.77 36.06
CA ARG A 186 -3.23 32.89 35.98
C ARG A 186 -3.58 33.98 34.98
N VAL A 187 -4.29 33.59 33.93
CA VAL A 187 -4.70 34.47 32.84
C VAL A 187 -6.18 34.28 32.53
N GLU A 188 -6.82 35.37 32.13
CA GLU A 188 -8.16 35.38 31.56
C GLU A 188 -8.10 35.76 30.08
N VAL A 189 -8.96 35.14 29.27
CA VAL A 189 -9.17 35.56 27.88
C VAL A 189 -10.09 36.77 27.85
N VAL A 190 -9.70 37.79 27.09
CA VAL A 190 -10.49 38.99 26.86
C VAL A 190 -10.80 39.09 25.37
N ALA A 191 -12.08 39.24 25.02
CA ALA A 191 -12.53 39.46 23.66
C ALA A 191 -13.08 40.88 23.52
N GLU A 192 -12.55 41.62 22.55
CA GLU A 192 -13.08 42.90 22.10
C GLU A 192 -13.86 42.69 20.80
N PHE A 193 -15.09 43.16 20.77
CA PHE A 193 -16.01 43.00 19.64
C PHE A 193 -16.05 44.25 18.77
N ALA A 194 -16.49 44.12 17.51
CA ALA A 194 -16.53 45.23 16.57
C ALA A 194 -17.48 46.38 16.98
N ASP A 195 -18.44 46.11 17.88
CA ASP A 195 -19.32 47.11 18.49
C ASP A 195 -18.70 47.86 19.69
N GLY A 196 -17.44 47.56 20.03
CA GLY A 196 -16.72 48.15 21.16
C GLY A 196 -17.00 47.45 22.50
N THR A 197 -17.83 46.41 22.53
CA THR A 197 -18.04 45.58 23.73
C THR A 197 -16.77 44.83 24.08
N VAL A 198 -16.45 44.74 25.37
CA VAL A 198 -15.34 43.93 25.89
C VAL A 198 -15.90 42.92 26.88
N LEU A 199 -15.61 41.63 26.68
CA LEU A 199 -15.96 40.55 27.60
C LEU A 199 -14.70 39.90 28.13
N GLU A 200 -14.64 39.72 29.44
CA GLU A 200 -13.55 39.03 30.15
C GLU A 200 -14.04 37.65 30.62
N GLY A 201 -13.25 36.61 30.35
CA GLY A 201 -13.52 35.23 30.74
C GLY A 201 -14.18 34.37 29.66
N GLU A 202 -13.72 33.11 29.55
CA GLU A 202 -14.22 32.14 28.55
C GLU A 202 -15.74 31.92 28.67
N ALA A 203 -16.26 31.81 29.88
CA ALA A 203 -17.70 31.59 30.12
C ALA A 203 -18.56 32.79 29.66
N ALA A 204 -18.08 34.02 29.87
CA ALA A 204 -18.79 35.22 29.45
C ALA A 204 -18.81 35.36 27.92
N ILE A 205 -17.68 35.04 27.26
CA ILE A 205 -17.57 35.03 25.79
C ILE A 205 -18.47 33.93 25.20
N ALA A 206 -18.43 32.71 25.75
CA ALA A 206 -19.24 31.59 25.28
C ALA A 206 -20.75 31.76 25.53
N ALA A 207 -21.15 32.53 26.55
CA ALA A 207 -22.55 32.80 26.86
C ALA A 207 -23.21 33.79 25.88
N ARG A 208 -22.41 34.56 25.13
CA ARG A 208 -22.92 35.50 24.11
C ARG A 208 -23.37 34.72 22.87
N LYS A 209 -24.69 34.66 22.63
CA LYS A 209 -25.26 33.93 21.49
C LYS A 209 -25.40 34.73 20.20
N THR A 210 -25.48 36.06 20.30
CA THR A 210 -25.71 36.99 19.18
C THR A 210 -24.96 38.31 19.39
N GLY A 211 -24.49 38.96 18.33
CA GLY A 211 -23.84 40.27 18.43
C GLY A 211 -22.87 40.57 17.28
N ALA A 212 -22.14 41.69 17.40
CA ALA A 212 -21.06 42.02 16.48
C ALA A 212 -19.94 40.95 16.54
N PRO A 213 -19.15 40.74 15.47
CA PRO A 213 -18.06 39.77 15.47
C PRO A 213 -16.94 40.18 16.42
N ILE A 214 -16.13 39.19 16.84
CA ILE A 214 -14.92 39.43 17.62
C ILE A 214 -13.91 40.14 16.73
N ARG A 215 -13.41 41.29 17.20
CA ARG A 215 -12.37 42.08 16.53
C ARG A 215 -10.98 41.61 16.92
N ARG A 216 -10.77 41.36 18.21
CA ARG A 216 -9.50 40.83 18.73
C ARG A 216 -9.67 40.08 20.03
N VAL A 217 -8.78 39.12 20.28
CA VAL A 217 -8.62 38.44 21.57
C VAL A 217 -7.21 38.63 22.12
N PHE A 218 -7.09 38.68 23.45
CA PHE A 218 -5.80 38.71 24.14
C PHE A 218 -5.93 38.12 25.55
N LEU A 219 -4.79 37.82 26.17
CA LEU A 219 -4.73 37.30 27.54
C LEU A 219 -4.43 38.44 28.53
N LYS A 220 -5.15 38.47 29.64
CA LYS A 220 -4.98 39.42 30.75
C LYS A 220 -4.58 38.66 32.03
N PRO A 221 -3.44 38.98 32.66
CA PRO A 221 -3.05 38.37 33.93
C PRO A 221 -3.89 38.89 35.11
N ASP A 222 -4.21 38.01 36.06
CA ASP A 222 -5.11 38.25 37.21
C ASP A 222 -4.56 39.29 38.24
N GLN A 223 -3.24 39.52 38.28
CA GLN A 223 -2.63 40.44 39.26
C GLN A 223 -1.53 41.33 38.68
N GLY A 224 -1.87 42.60 38.41
CA GLY A 224 -1.07 43.79 38.72
C GLY A 224 0.35 43.98 38.14
N ARG A 225 0.91 43.06 37.36
CA ARG A 225 2.15 43.30 36.60
C ARG A 225 1.89 43.18 35.11
N PRO A 226 1.85 44.29 34.36
CA PRO A 226 2.03 44.23 32.93
C PRO A 226 3.52 44.01 32.67
N GLU A 227 3.86 42.84 32.12
CA GLU A 227 4.84 42.64 31.05
C GLU A 227 5.29 41.16 31.03
N THR A 228 4.80 40.43 30.02
CA THR A 228 5.13 39.05 29.63
C THR A 228 4.61 37.91 30.51
N ILE A 229 3.47 37.33 30.10
CA ILE A 229 3.04 35.97 30.47
C ILE A 229 4.19 35.01 30.17
N GLN A 230 4.65 34.27 31.17
CA GLN A 230 5.79 33.38 31.04
C GLN A 230 5.34 32.01 30.50
N PRO A 231 5.95 31.50 29.42
CA PRO A 231 5.68 30.15 28.93
C PRO A 231 6.33 29.12 29.87
N THR A 232 5.88 27.88 29.82
CA THR A 232 6.68 26.75 30.32
C THR A 232 7.77 26.38 29.32
N ALA A 233 8.97 26.05 29.79
CA ALA A 233 10.10 25.70 28.93
C ALA A 233 9.83 24.45 28.08
N GLU A 234 9.08 23.49 28.62
CA GLU A 234 8.73 22.23 27.99
C GLU A 234 7.93 22.44 26.70
N VAL A 235 7.03 23.43 26.68
CA VAL A 235 6.23 23.76 25.49
C VAL A 235 7.11 24.34 24.38
N ILE A 236 8.04 25.22 24.72
CA ILE A 236 8.99 25.78 23.74
C ILE A 236 9.85 24.66 23.15
N GLN A 237 10.41 23.79 24.00
CA GLN A 237 11.20 22.66 23.55
C GLN A 237 10.40 21.71 22.65
N ALA A 238 9.13 21.44 22.97
CA ALA A 238 8.27 20.61 22.13
C ALA A 238 8.04 21.24 20.74
N ILE A 239 7.82 22.56 20.66
CA ILE A 239 7.62 23.29 19.39
C ILE A 239 8.90 23.29 18.54
N GLU A 240 10.06 23.51 19.16
CA GLU A 240 11.37 23.50 18.47
C GLU A 240 11.70 22.13 17.86
N GLN A 241 11.22 21.07 18.50
CA GLN A 241 11.47 19.70 18.10
C GLN A 241 10.35 19.08 17.25
N ALA A 242 9.25 19.82 17.05
CA ALA A 242 8.07 19.36 16.33
C ALA A 242 8.37 19.12 14.85
N ASP A 243 7.83 18.03 14.32
CA ASP A 243 7.70 17.84 12.87
C ASP A 243 6.39 18.48 12.36
N VAL A 244 5.35 18.49 13.20
CA VAL A 244 4.04 19.11 12.92
C VAL A 244 3.52 19.86 14.13
N ILE A 245 2.94 21.02 13.86
CA ILE A 245 2.13 21.78 14.80
C ILE A 245 0.69 21.71 14.31
N VAL A 246 -0.15 20.98 15.04
CA VAL A 246 -1.58 20.86 14.76
C VAL A 246 -2.32 21.88 15.61
N ILE A 247 -3.13 22.72 14.96
CA ILE A 247 -3.96 23.73 15.60
C ILE A 247 -5.42 23.30 15.41
N GLY A 248 -6.10 23.02 16.51
CA GLY A 248 -7.45 22.46 16.51
C GLY A 248 -7.48 20.93 16.65
N PRO A 249 -8.69 20.35 16.81
CA PRO A 249 -9.97 21.04 16.87
C PRO A 249 -10.21 21.74 18.22
N GLY A 250 -10.91 22.87 18.21
CA GLY A 250 -11.17 23.67 19.42
C GLY A 250 -11.84 25.00 19.12
N SER A 251 -12.30 25.68 20.18
CA SER A 251 -12.89 27.01 20.03
C SER A 251 -11.85 28.01 19.54
N LEU A 252 -12.11 28.70 18.43
CA LEU A 252 -11.11 29.53 17.76
C LEU A 252 -10.64 30.67 18.66
N PHE A 253 -11.58 31.45 19.20
CA PHE A 253 -11.29 32.66 19.96
C PHE A 253 -11.13 32.43 21.47
N THR A 254 -11.63 31.32 22.02
CA THR A 254 -11.53 31.06 23.47
C THR A 254 -10.50 29.98 23.83
N ASN A 255 -10.07 29.14 22.89
CA ASN A 255 -9.06 28.10 23.16
C ASN A 255 -7.81 28.25 22.30
N LEU A 256 -7.97 28.29 20.96
CA LEU A 256 -6.84 28.17 20.04
C LEU A 256 -6.00 29.44 20.01
N ILE A 257 -6.56 30.56 19.53
CA ILE A 257 -5.83 31.83 19.38
C ILE A 257 -5.23 32.31 20.72
N PRO A 258 -5.95 32.31 21.86
CA PRO A 258 -5.36 32.76 23.12
C PRO A 258 -4.09 31.97 23.52
N THR A 259 -4.06 30.67 23.27
CA THR A 259 -2.88 29.83 23.55
C THR A 259 -1.71 30.20 22.65
N LEU A 260 -2.00 30.46 21.38
CA LEU A 260 -1.02 30.82 20.35
C LEU A 260 -0.48 32.26 20.50
N LEU A 261 -1.16 33.12 21.27
CA LEU A 261 -0.79 34.53 21.50
C LEU A 261 0.21 34.74 22.64
N ILE A 262 0.54 33.70 23.41
CA ILE A 262 1.59 33.79 24.44
C ILE A 262 2.91 34.12 23.74
N PRO A 263 3.56 35.28 23.99
CA PRO A 263 4.56 35.81 23.06
C PRO A 263 5.72 34.85 22.73
N PRO A 264 6.32 34.14 23.70
CA PRO A 264 7.38 33.19 23.37
C PRO A 264 6.90 31.94 22.62
N ILE A 265 5.67 31.46 22.90
CA ILE A 265 5.05 30.35 22.15
C ILE A 265 4.80 30.80 20.72
N ASN A 266 4.23 31.99 20.54
CA ASN A 266 3.97 32.57 19.23
C ASN A 266 5.26 32.71 18.40
N GLN A 267 6.32 33.22 19.02
CA GLN A 267 7.64 33.33 18.40
C GLN A 267 8.20 31.95 18.01
N ALA A 268 8.17 30.97 18.91
CA ALA A 268 8.64 29.62 18.61
C ALA A 268 7.88 28.99 17.43
N ILE A 269 6.57 29.19 17.33
CA ILE A 269 5.77 28.69 16.19
C ILE A 269 6.15 29.39 14.88
N ARG A 270 6.37 30.71 14.92
CA ARG A 270 6.81 31.49 13.74
C ARG A 270 8.18 31.06 13.24
N GLU A 271 9.10 30.77 14.14
CA GLU A 271 10.47 30.36 13.81
C GLU A 271 10.57 28.85 13.46
N SER A 272 9.60 28.05 13.89
CA SER A 272 9.57 26.61 13.66
C SER A 272 9.44 26.25 12.18
N GLN A 273 10.26 25.29 11.75
CA GLN A 273 10.19 24.65 10.43
C GLN A 273 9.12 23.55 10.36
N ALA A 274 8.43 23.26 11.47
CA ALA A 274 7.33 22.31 11.52
C ALA A 274 6.19 22.76 10.60
N ARG A 275 5.50 21.77 10.02
CA ARG A 275 4.30 22.03 9.22
C ARG A 275 3.14 22.44 10.13
N LYS A 276 2.48 23.52 9.78
CA LYS A 276 1.39 24.15 10.54
C LYS A 276 0.08 23.72 9.91
N VAL A 277 -0.60 22.79 10.57
CA VAL A 277 -1.84 22.18 10.09
C VAL A 277 -2.99 22.69 10.94
N PHE A 278 -3.97 23.33 10.31
CA PHE A 278 -5.19 23.75 10.98
C PHE A 278 -6.31 22.74 10.74
N VAL A 279 -6.90 22.23 11.82
CA VAL A 279 -8.09 21.36 11.79
C VAL A 279 -9.30 22.26 12.02
N CYS A 280 -10.02 22.55 10.95
CA CYS A 280 -11.18 23.44 10.99
C CYS A 280 -12.33 22.79 11.78
N ASN A 281 -13.13 23.61 12.45
CA ASN A 281 -14.32 23.11 13.13
C ASN A 281 -15.38 22.69 12.09
N ILE A 282 -16.12 21.62 12.39
CA ILE A 282 -17.22 21.14 11.55
C ILE A 282 -18.35 22.17 11.52
N MET A 283 -18.62 22.80 12.67
CA MET A 283 -19.71 23.75 12.88
C MET A 283 -19.18 25.10 13.36
N THR A 284 -19.84 26.18 12.95
CA THR A 284 -19.64 27.52 13.49
C THR A 284 -20.08 27.60 14.95
N GLN A 285 -19.54 28.59 15.66
CA GLN A 285 -19.82 28.83 17.08
C GLN A 285 -20.71 30.07 17.24
N PRO A 286 -21.89 29.93 17.89
CA PRO A 286 -22.80 31.05 18.09
C PRO A 286 -22.12 32.25 18.78
N GLY A 287 -22.36 33.45 18.26
CA GLY A 287 -21.78 34.69 18.77
C GLY A 287 -20.26 34.85 18.62
N GLN A 288 -19.59 33.91 17.93
CA GLN A 288 -18.14 33.95 17.70
C GLN A 288 -17.78 33.87 16.22
N THR A 289 -18.23 32.83 15.52
CA THR A 289 -17.87 32.54 14.11
C THR A 289 -19.09 32.34 13.22
N GLU A 290 -20.22 32.96 13.58
CA GLU A 290 -21.44 32.91 12.78
C GLU A 290 -21.19 33.55 11.40
N GLY A 291 -21.50 32.82 10.33
CA GLY A 291 -21.26 33.25 8.95
C GLY A 291 -19.80 33.15 8.48
N SER A 292 -18.86 32.74 9.34
CA SER A 292 -17.45 32.54 8.97
C SER A 292 -17.27 31.34 8.05
N THR A 293 -16.47 31.52 7.00
CA THR A 293 -16.01 30.45 6.11
C THR A 293 -14.69 29.85 6.60
N VAL A 294 -14.25 28.74 5.99
CA VAL A 294 -12.90 28.19 6.24
C VAL A 294 -11.81 29.25 6.01
N ALA A 295 -11.97 30.11 5.00
CA ALA A 295 -11.04 31.20 4.71
C ALA A 295 -10.97 32.23 5.85
N ASP A 296 -12.10 32.56 6.46
CA ASP A 296 -12.13 33.51 7.57
C ASP A 296 -11.45 32.93 8.82
N TYR A 297 -11.62 31.62 9.10
CA TYR A 297 -10.88 30.96 10.19
C TYR A 297 -9.37 31.00 9.98
N VAL A 298 -8.90 30.75 8.75
CA VAL A 298 -7.47 30.83 8.41
C VAL A 298 -6.98 32.25 8.63
N ARG A 299 -7.68 33.24 8.08
CA ARG A 299 -7.33 34.66 8.22
C ARG A 299 -7.29 35.09 9.68
N ASP A 300 -8.27 34.70 10.49
CA ASP A 300 -8.30 35.04 11.92
C ASP A 300 -7.06 34.52 12.64
N ILE A 301 -6.60 33.30 12.34
CA ILE A 301 -5.36 32.75 12.89
C ILE A 301 -4.15 33.56 12.40
N GLU A 302 -4.06 33.84 11.10
CA GLU A 302 -2.93 34.54 10.52
C GLU A 302 -2.82 36.00 11.01
N GLU A 303 -3.93 36.73 11.09
CA GLU A 303 -3.98 38.13 11.54
C GLU A 303 -3.65 38.26 13.03
N HIS A 304 -4.16 37.36 13.87
CA HIS A 304 -3.88 37.40 15.31
C HIS A 304 -2.49 36.88 15.63
N CYS A 305 -2.08 35.76 15.02
CA CYS A 305 -0.89 35.03 15.41
C CYS A 305 0.34 35.38 14.56
N GLY A 306 0.17 36.01 13.40
CA GLY A 306 1.25 36.49 12.52
C GLY A 306 2.15 35.40 11.93
N PHE A 307 1.64 34.18 11.79
CA PHE A 307 2.26 33.12 10.99
C PHE A 307 1.25 32.56 9.99
N LYS A 308 1.74 31.99 8.88
CA LYS A 308 0.91 31.34 7.88
C LYS A 308 0.66 29.88 8.19
N LEU A 309 -0.48 29.36 7.74
CA LEU A 309 -0.79 27.94 7.77
C LEU A 309 -0.31 27.26 6.49
N ASP A 310 0.18 26.03 6.62
CA ASP A 310 0.60 25.21 5.47
C ASP A 310 -0.59 24.42 4.90
N TYR A 311 -1.40 23.85 5.79
CA TYR A 311 -2.52 22.99 5.44
C TYR A 311 -3.75 23.32 6.26
N VAL A 312 -4.92 23.17 5.65
CA VAL A 312 -6.23 23.30 6.31
C VAL A 312 -7.02 22.03 6.06
N LEU A 313 -7.25 21.27 7.12
CA LEU A 313 -8.06 20.06 7.14
C LEU A 313 -9.51 20.44 7.41
N VAL A 314 -10.41 20.02 6.51
CA VAL A 314 -11.85 20.26 6.64
C VAL A 314 -12.61 18.98 6.38
N SER A 315 -13.65 18.75 7.20
CA SER A 315 -14.60 17.69 6.93
C SER A 315 -15.78 18.23 6.13
N PRO A 316 -16.06 17.70 4.93
CA PRO A 316 -17.31 18.00 4.25
C PRO A 316 -18.47 17.51 5.11
N THR A 317 -19.60 18.21 5.01
CA THR A 317 -20.85 17.85 5.70
C THR A 317 -21.91 17.29 4.74
N GLU A 318 -21.53 17.09 3.48
CA GLU A 318 -22.31 16.37 2.47
C GLU A 318 -22.41 14.89 2.88
N GLY A 319 -23.51 14.51 3.54
CA GLY A 319 -23.73 13.16 4.06
C GLY A 319 -24.18 13.09 5.52
N VAL A 320 -24.12 14.21 6.26
CA VAL A 320 -24.66 14.30 7.62
C VAL A 320 -26.19 14.32 7.58
N ASP A 321 -26.85 13.63 8.53
CA ASP A 321 -28.32 13.60 8.63
C ASP A 321 -28.91 15.03 8.66
N PRO A 322 -29.80 15.39 7.71
CA PRO A 322 -30.47 16.69 7.68
C PRO A 322 -31.18 17.07 8.99
N ALA A 323 -31.67 16.09 9.77
CA ALA A 323 -32.30 16.34 11.06
C ALA A 323 -31.29 16.87 12.10
N ILE A 324 -30.04 16.38 12.07
CA ILE A 324 -28.96 16.87 12.93
C ILE A 324 -28.59 18.29 12.53
N LEU A 325 -28.44 18.56 11.23
CA LEU A 325 -28.12 19.89 10.71
C LEU A 325 -29.19 20.93 11.06
N ALA A 326 -30.47 20.60 10.91
CA ALA A 326 -31.59 21.47 11.28
C ALA A 326 -31.58 21.83 12.77
N ARG A 327 -31.15 20.90 13.64
CA ARG A 327 -31.04 21.15 15.08
C ARG A 327 -29.88 22.11 15.42
N TYR A 328 -28.75 22.00 14.73
CA TYR A 328 -27.65 22.96 14.87
C TYR A 328 -28.08 24.36 14.40
N GLN A 329 -28.82 24.46 13.29
CA GLN A 329 -29.38 25.73 12.82
C GLN A 329 -30.30 26.37 13.86
N GLY A 330 -31.13 25.58 14.55
CA GLY A 330 -31.96 26.05 15.67
C GLY A 330 -31.18 26.56 16.89
N GLN A 331 -29.87 26.29 16.95
CA GLN A 331 -28.94 26.77 17.98
C GLN A 331 -28.00 27.87 17.47
N SER A 332 -28.29 28.46 16.31
CA SER A 332 -27.44 29.47 15.64
C SER A 332 -26.04 28.94 15.28
N ALA A 333 -25.91 27.65 15.00
CA ALA A 333 -24.70 27.01 14.51
C ALA A 333 -24.95 26.39 13.13
N GLN A 334 -23.99 26.47 12.24
CA GLN A 334 -24.10 25.96 10.87
C GLN A 334 -22.80 25.28 10.46
N PRO A 335 -22.83 24.35 9.49
CA PRO A 335 -21.60 23.82 8.90
C PRO A 335 -20.70 24.95 8.42
N VAL A 336 -19.40 24.89 8.71
CA VAL A 336 -18.45 25.89 8.23
C VAL A 336 -18.33 25.76 6.71
N PRO A 337 -18.69 26.79 5.91
CA PRO A 337 -18.64 26.68 4.46
C PRO A 337 -17.19 26.57 3.95
N VAL A 338 -16.94 25.55 3.12
CA VAL A 338 -15.64 25.31 2.48
C VAL A 338 -15.41 26.25 1.30
N ARG A 339 -16.43 26.45 0.48
CA ARG A 339 -16.38 27.30 -0.72
C ARG A 339 -17.00 28.65 -0.43
N ASP A 340 -16.22 29.71 -0.66
CA ASP A 340 -16.65 31.09 -0.50
C ASP A 340 -17.45 31.57 -1.73
N PRO A 341 -18.68 32.10 -1.56
CA PRO A 341 -19.42 32.77 -2.64
C PRO A 341 -18.74 34.04 -3.18
N THR A 342 -17.80 34.63 -2.44
CA THR A 342 -17.15 35.90 -2.80
C THR A 342 -15.90 35.76 -3.68
N GLY A 343 -15.55 34.54 -4.10
CA GLY A 343 -14.50 34.27 -5.10
C GLY A 343 -13.06 34.30 -4.55
N ARG A 344 -12.87 34.15 -3.24
CA ARG A 344 -11.55 34.28 -2.58
C ARG A 344 -10.76 32.97 -2.48
N SER A 345 -11.39 31.83 -2.74
CA SER A 345 -10.68 30.56 -2.94
C SER A 345 -10.03 30.56 -4.32
N GLN A 346 -8.71 30.48 -4.37
CA GLN A 346 -7.99 30.35 -5.64
C GLN A 346 -7.83 28.87 -5.94
N ILE A 347 -8.47 28.41 -7.02
CA ILE A 347 -8.11 27.13 -7.63
C ILE A 347 -6.82 27.38 -8.39
N VAL A 348 -5.71 26.89 -7.85
CA VAL A 348 -4.43 26.94 -8.54
C VAL A 348 -4.22 25.59 -9.20
N LEU A 349 -4.42 25.57 -10.50
CA LEU A 349 -3.89 24.48 -11.33
C LEU A 349 -2.39 24.71 -11.43
N PHE A 350 -1.59 23.94 -10.70
CA PHE A 350 -0.16 23.91 -10.95
C PHE A 350 0.06 23.23 -12.31
N GLU A 351 0.63 23.96 -13.26
CA GLU A 351 1.09 23.39 -14.53
C GLU A 351 1.96 22.16 -14.25
N GLY A 352 1.52 20.98 -14.72
CA GLY A 352 2.23 19.72 -14.54
C GLY A 352 1.79 18.85 -13.35
N THR A 353 0.67 19.16 -12.66
CA THR A 353 0.07 18.24 -11.67
C THR A 353 -1.37 17.85 -12.05
N PRO A 354 -1.77 16.58 -11.85
CA PRO A 354 -3.11 16.08 -12.20
C PRO A 354 -4.19 16.33 -11.12
N GLU A 355 -3.84 16.93 -9.98
CA GLU A 355 -4.78 17.22 -8.88
C GLU A 355 -5.07 18.73 -8.83
N GLU A 356 -6.35 19.11 -8.78
CA GLU A 356 -6.76 20.48 -8.45
C GLU A 356 -6.36 20.78 -7.00
N VAL A 357 -5.32 21.60 -6.81
CA VAL A 357 -4.94 22.08 -5.48
C VAL A 357 -5.75 23.35 -5.20
N VAL A 358 -6.67 23.26 -4.25
CA VAL A 358 -7.43 24.41 -3.79
C VAL A 358 -6.63 25.12 -2.70
N LEU A 359 -6.32 26.41 -2.93
CA LEU A 359 -5.69 27.25 -1.93
C LEU A 359 -6.73 28.14 -1.25
N ILE A 360 -6.68 28.16 0.08
CA ILE A 360 -7.47 29.07 0.92
C ILE A 360 -6.48 29.93 1.71
N GLU A 361 -6.47 31.23 1.43
CA GLU A 361 -5.54 32.20 2.04
C GLU A 361 -4.05 31.79 1.92
N GLY A 362 -3.72 31.01 0.88
CA GLY A 362 -2.37 30.49 0.64
C GLY A 362 -2.04 29.17 1.33
N ALA A 363 -2.93 28.65 2.18
CA ALA A 363 -2.83 27.30 2.74
C ALA A 363 -3.51 26.27 1.81
N ILE A 364 -2.97 25.05 1.77
CA ILE A 364 -3.52 23.96 0.96
C ILE A 364 -4.77 23.41 1.67
N LEU A 365 -5.91 23.47 1.00
CA LEU A 365 -7.15 22.87 1.48
C LEU A 365 -7.14 21.36 1.26
N VAL A 366 -7.45 20.62 2.32
CA VAL A 366 -7.52 19.15 2.30
C VAL A 366 -8.88 18.73 2.82
N GLU A 367 -9.74 18.30 1.90
CA GLU A 367 -11.07 17.80 2.21
C GLU A 367 -11.04 16.29 2.48
N ARG A 368 -11.46 15.88 3.68
CA ARG A 368 -11.52 14.48 4.12
C ARG A 368 -12.74 14.26 5.00
N GLU A 369 -13.48 13.19 4.78
CA GLU A 369 -14.57 12.82 5.69
C GLU A 369 -13.97 12.42 7.06
N MET A 370 -14.10 13.31 8.04
CA MET A 370 -13.52 13.17 9.38
C MET A 370 -14.57 13.33 10.47
N THR A 371 -15.86 13.26 10.14
CA THR A 371 -16.96 13.41 11.10
C THR A 371 -17.42 12.08 11.69
N VAL A 372 -17.84 12.10 12.96
CA VAL A 372 -18.55 11.01 13.64
C VAL A 372 -19.67 11.57 14.51
N GLU A 373 -20.76 10.83 14.61
CA GLU A 373 -21.89 11.12 15.50
C GLU A 373 -21.65 10.47 16.87
N VAL A 374 -21.71 11.27 17.93
CA VAL A 374 -21.46 10.80 19.31
C VAL A 374 -22.61 11.23 20.21
N GLU A 375 -23.15 10.31 21.02
CA GLU A 375 -24.07 10.69 22.10
C GLU A 375 -23.31 11.32 23.26
N GLU A 376 -23.62 12.58 23.57
CA GLU A 376 -23.02 13.31 24.69
C GLU A 376 -24.10 13.73 25.69
N GLU A 377 -23.78 13.63 26.99
CA GLU A 377 -24.62 14.10 28.07
C GLU A 377 -24.38 15.60 28.27
N MET A 378 -25.42 16.39 28.03
CA MET A 378 -25.37 17.84 28.17
C MET A 378 -25.29 18.23 29.66
N PRO A 379 -24.76 19.42 29.99
CA PRO A 379 -24.73 19.93 31.37
C PRO A 379 -26.12 19.96 32.05
N GLU A 380 -27.18 19.97 31.26
CA GLU A 380 -28.59 19.97 31.67
C GLU A 380 -29.13 18.55 31.99
N GLY A 381 -28.35 17.49 31.76
CA GLY A 381 -28.71 16.09 32.02
C GLY A 381 -29.31 15.33 30.83
N ASP A 382 -29.61 16.01 29.73
CA ASP A 382 -30.13 15.38 28.50
C ASP A 382 -29.01 14.76 27.66
N ARG A 383 -29.24 13.56 27.10
CA ARG A 383 -28.34 12.97 26.09
C ARG A 383 -28.70 13.47 24.70
N ARG A 384 -27.70 13.93 23.94
CA ARG A 384 -27.89 14.43 22.57
C ARG A 384 -26.78 13.89 21.67
N VAL A 385 -27.15 13.39 20.49
CA VAL A 385 -26.18 13.06 19.43
C VAL A 385 -25.54 14.36 18.95
N VAL A 386 -24.22 14.48 18.89
CA VAL A 386 -23.47 15.65 18.42
C VAL A 386 -22.44 15.23 17.37
N LEU A 387 -22.09 16.15 16.47
CA LEU A 387 -21.04 15.92 15.48
C LEU A 387 -19.68 16.26 16.07
N ARG A 388 -18.74 15.32 15.93
CA ARG A 388 -17.35 15.43 16.37
C ARG A 388 -16.40 14.99 15.27
N HIS A 389 -15.13 15.34 15.43
CA HIS A 389 -14.09 14.75 14.60
C HIS A 389 -13.85 13.30 15.03
N ASP A 390 -13.83 12.38 14.07
CA ASP A 390 -13.41 11.00 14.29
C ASP A 390 -11.90 10.98 14.55
N PRO A 391 -11.45 10.45 15.71
CA PRO A 391 -10.03 10.43 16.05
C PRO A 391 -9.16 9.67 15.05
N ALA A 392 -9.64 8.53 14.55
CA ALA A 392 -8.88 7.66 13.66
C ALA A 392 -8.76 8.30 12.26
N ARG A 393 -9.88 8.78 11.71
CA ARG A 393 -9.91 9.43 10.39
C ARG A 393 -9.11 10.74 10.37
N LEU A 394 -9.21 11.55 11.43
CA LEU A 394 -8.42 12.78 11.56
C LEU A 394 -6.92 12.47 11.58
N SER A 395 -6.52 11.40 12.25
CA SER A 395 -5.10 11.01 12.36
C SER A 395 -4.55 10.45 11.07
N GLU A 396 -5.35 9.65 10.36
CA GLU A 396 -5.02 9.20 9.02
C GLU A 396 -4.81 10.38 8.08
N ALA A 397 -5.68 11.39 8.13
CA ALA A 397 -5.55 12.60 7.32
C ALA A 397 -4.24 13.38 7.62
N ILE A 398 -3.88 13.55 8.89
CA ILE A 398 -2.62 14.22 9.28
C ILE A 398 -1.40 13.40 8.87
N LEU A 399 -1.44 12.08 9.03
CA LEU A 399 -0.37 11.18 8.61
C LEU A 399 -0.16 11.23 7.10
N ASP A 400 -1.23 11.19 6.32
CA ASP A 400 -1.16 11.27 4.86
C ASP A 400 -0.53 12.59 4.41
N LEU A 401 -0.86 13.71 5.06
CA LEU A 401 -0.22 14.99 4.78
C LEU A 401 1.29 14.97 5.05
N LEU A 402 1.67 14.39 6.19
CA LEU A 402 3.08 14.23 6.55
C LEU A 402 3.85 13.34 5.58
N TYR A 403 3.25 12.22 5.19
CA TYR A 403 3.85 11.29 4.24
C TYR A 403 4.01 11.95 2.87
N ASN A 404 2.97 12.59 2.36
CA ASN A 404 2.99 13.32 1.09
C ASN A 404 4.08 14.39 1.10
N TYR A 405 4.15 15.18 2.17
CA TYR A 405 5.14 16.25 2.29
C TYR A 405 6.58 15.71 2.36
N ALA A 406 6.83 14.68 3.17
CA ALA A 406 8.14 14.06 3.29
C ALA A 406 8.59 13.42 1.98
N LEU A 407 7.64 12.86 1.22
CA LEU A 407 7.86 12.31 -0.11
C LEU A 407 8.20 13.42 -1.12
N GLN A 408 7.38 14.47 -1.20
CA GLN A 408 7.60 15.63 -2.08
C GLN A 408 8.94 16.31 -1.82
N THR A 409 9.29 16.53 -0.54
CA THR A 409 10.57 17.17 -0.17
C THR A 409 11.78 16.36 -0.63
N ARG A 410 11.65 15.02 -0.72
CA ARG A 410 12.75 14.14 -1.11
C ARG A 410 12.81 13.82 -2.59
N LEU A 411 11.65 13.69 -3.23
CA LEU A 411 11.55 13.29 -4.62
C LEU A 411 11.34 14.48 -5.55
N SER A 412 10.96 15.65 -5.02
CA SER A 412 10.42 16.77 -5.81
C SER A 412 9.26 16.33 -6.72
N VAL A 413 8.49 15.32 -6.28
CA VAL A 413 7.41 14.68 -7.04
C VAL A 413 6.23 14.39 -6.13
N SER A 414 5.01 14.53 -6.68
CA SER A 414 3.75 14.22 -6.00
C SER A 414 3.56 12.71 -5.77
N ARG A 415 2.83 12.34 -4.71
CA ARG A 415 2.36 10.96 -4.49
C ARG A 415 1.54 10.43 -5.67
N ALA A 416 0.92 11.30 -6.47
CA ALA A 416 0.15 10.93 -7.66
C ALA A 416 0.95 10.14 -8.72
N ALA A 417 2.29 10.26 -8.74
CA ALA A 417 3.15 9.46 -9.62
C ALA A 417 3.20 7.96 -9.21
N PHE A 418 2.86 7.65 -7.95
CA PHE A 418 2.76 6.29 -7.43
C PHE A 418 1.34 5.76 -7.70
N ARG A 419 1.20 4.86 -8.67
CA ARG A 419 -0.08 4.23 -9.04
C ARG A 419 -0.27 2.92 -8.27
N ALA A 420 -1.36 2.20 -8.54
CA ALA A 420 -1.69 0.97 -7.80
C ALA A 420 -0.67 -0.18 -7.98
N TYR A 421 0.05 -0.22 -9.11
CA TYR A 421 0.95 -1.34 -9.48
C TYR A 421 2.27 -0.90 -10.13
N ASP A 422 2.50 0.39 -10.33
CA ASP A 422 3.76 0.93 -10.86
C ASP A 422 3.93 2.42 -10.52
N VAL A 423 5.10 2.97 -10.85
CA VAL A 423 5.36 4.42 -10.82
C VAL A 423 5.34 4.93 -12.25
N ARG A 424 4.50 5.92 -12.56
CA ARG A 424 4.38 6.51 -13.90
C ARG A 424 4.12 8.00 -13.84
N GLY A 425 4.70 8.73 -14.78
CA GLY A 425 4.37 10.13 -15.02
C GLY A 425 5.04 10.68 -16.27
N ILE A 426 4.73 11.92 -16.59
CA ILE A 426 5.37 12.68 -17.67
C ILE A 426 6.82 12.98 -17.28
N ALA A 427 7.76 12.62 -18.15
CA ALA A 427 9.19 12.84 -17.91
C ALA A 427 9.51 14.34 -17.86
N GLY A 428 10.30 14.74 -16.87
CA GLY A 428 10.66 16.13 -16.60
C GLY A 428 9.65 16.90 -15.74
N ALA A 429 8.36 16.54 -15.79
CA ALA A 429 7.31 17.18 -14.99
C ALA A 429 6.96 16.36 -13.73
N GLU A 430 6.60 15.09 -13.90
CA GLU A 430 6.14 14.22 -12.81
C GLU A 430 7.18 13.17 -12.43
N VAL A 431 8.09 12.80 -13.33
CA VAL A 431 9.19 11.86 -13.04
C VAL A 431 10.50 12.37 -13.66
N ASN A 432 11.61 12.22 -12.93
CA ASN A 432 12.93 12.67 -13.38
C ASN A 432 14.03 11.72 -12.87
N THR A 433 15.28 11.95 -13.28
CA THR A 433 16.41 11.09 -12.92
C THR A 433 16.65 11.00 -11.40
N SER A 434 16.42 12.08 -10.64
CA SER A 434 16.58 12.04 -9.18
C SER A 434 15.57 11.09 -8.51
N VAL A 435 14.34 11.09 -9.02
CA VAL A 435 13.26 10.19 -8.56
C VAL A 435 13.62 8.75 -8.88
N MET A 436 14.05 8.48 -10.12
CA MET A 436 14.44 7.13 -10.55
C MET A 436 15.60 6.57 -9.71
N GLU A 437 16.56 7.41 -9.34
CA GLU A 437 17.68 7.03 -8.47
C GLU A 437 17.22 6.68 -7.05
N VAL A 438 16.42 7.55 -6.41
CA VAL A 438 15.90 7.28 -5.06
C VAL A 438 14.99 6.05 -5.05
N MET A 439 14.19 5.86 -6.08
CA MET A 439 13.34 4.67 -6.26
C MET A 439 14.18 3.39 -6.42
N GLY A 440 15.25 3.43 -7.21
CA GLY A 440 16.21 2.33 -7.31
C GLY A 440 16.81 1.98 -5.94
N GLN A 441 17.22 2.99 -5.15
CA GLN A 441 17.77 2.77 -3.81
C GLN A 441 16.73 2.21 -2.83
N ALA A 442 15.50 2.70 -2.89
CA ALA A 442 14.39 2.23 -2.06
C ALA A 442 14.05 0.78 -2.38
N PHE A 443 13.95 0.42 -3.66
CA PHE A 443 13.70 -0.93 -4.08
C PHE A 443 14.85 -1.88 -3.71
N GLY A 444 16.11 -1.49 -3.94
CA GLY A 444 17.27 -2.26 -3.51
C GLY A 444 17.30 -2.50 -2.00
N THR A 445 16.89 -1.49 -1.21
CA THR A 445 16.71 -1.62 0.25
C THR A 445 15.59 -2.59 0.61
N PHE A 446 14.46 -2.48 -0.08
CA PHE A 446 13.27 -3.29 0.14
C PHE A 446 13.54 -4.77 -0.11
N VAL A 447 14.07 -5.11 -1.29
CA VAL A 447 14.38 -6.49 -1.69
C VAL A 447 15.35 -7.15 -0.72
N GLN A 448 16.40 -6.43 -0.29
CA GLN A 448 17.35 -6.95 0.69
C GLN A 448 16.70 -7.23 2.05
N ARG A 449 15.78 -6.38 2.51
CA ARG A 449 15.07 -6.58 3.78
C ARG A 449 14.09 -7.74 3.71
N GLN A 450 13.40 -7.91 2.59
CA GLN A 450 12.39 -8.95 2.44
C GLN A 450 13.00 -10.33 2.16
N THR A 451 14.06 -10.39 1.35
CA THR A 451 14.60 -11.66 0.83
C THR A 451 15.96 -12.03 1.42
N GLY A 452 16.68 -11.09 2.02
CA GLY A 452 18.08 -11.26 2.43
C GLY A 452 19.08 -11.34 1.26
N ARG A 453 18.61 -11.16 0.02
CA ARG A 453 19.41 -11.19 -1.21
C ARG A 453 19.56 -9.80 -1.81
N ASN A 454 20.63 -9.57 -2.56
CA ASN A 454 20.97 -8.25 -3.11
C ASN A 454 21.18 -8.23 -4.63
N ARG A 455 21.01 -9.36 -5.33
CA ARG A 455 21.14 -9.42 -6.80
C ARG A 455 19.86 -9.00 -7.49
N ILE A 456 19.89 -8.00 -8.36
CA ILE A 456 18.71 -7.40 -9.00
C ILE A 456 18.99 -7.24 -10.49
N VAL A 457 18.04 -7.61 -11.34
CA VAL A 457 18.09 -7.34 -12.78
C VAL A 457 17.43 -6.01 -13.12
N THR A 458 17.92 -5.30 -14.13
CA THR A 458 17.31 -4.07 -14.63
C THR A 458 17.34 -4.01 -16.15
N GLY A 459 16.30 -3.45 -16.74
CA GLY A 459 16.10 -3.36 -18.17
C GLY A 459 15.22 -2.16 -18.51
N ARG A 460 15.09 -1.84 -19.79
CA ARG A 460 14.33 -0.67 -20.23
C ARG A 460 13.63 -0.87 -21.57
N ASP A 461 12.60 -0.06 -21.82
CA ASP A 461 11.98 0.05 -23.14
C ASP A 461 12.72 1.04 -24.06
N VAL A 462 12.07 1.38 -25.18
CA VAL A 462 12.61 2.21 -26.27
C VAL A 462 12.42 3.73 -26.09
N ARG A 463 11.75 4.19 -25.02
CA ARG A 463 11.45 5.63 -24.87
C ARG A 463 12.72 6.46 -24.78
N LEU A 464 12.65 7.71 -25.24
CA LEU A 464 13.80 8.62 -25.32
C LEU A 464 14.47 8.84 -23.96
N THR A 465 13.69 8.83 -22.88
CA THR A 465 14.17 9.05 -21.51
C THR A 465 14.59 7.76 -20.79
N SER A 466 14.31 6.59 -21.36
CA SER A 466 14.50 5.29 -20.69
C SER A 466 15.97 4.97 -20.43
N ALA A 467 16.88 5.39 -21.32
CA ALA A 467 18.32 5.19 -21.09
C ALA A 467 18.83 5.93 -19.85
N ASP A 468 18.52 7.23 -19.73
CA ASP A 468 18.94 8.06 -18.59
C ASP A 468 18.28 7.61 -17.29
N PHE A 469 17.00 7.22 -17.36
CA PHE A 469 16.25 6.72 -16.21
C PHE A 469 16.79 5.36 -15.73
N GLN A 470 17.17 4.46 -16.64
CA GLN A 470 17.82 3.21 -16.27
C GLN A 470 19.16 3.44 -15.57
N GLN A 471 19.98 4.39 -16.07
CA GLN A 471 21.24 4.74 -15.41
C GLN A 471 21.01 5.30 -14.01
N ALA A 472 19.96 6.10 -13.81
CA ALA A 472 19.58 6.58 -12.49
C ALA A 472 19.15 5.44 -11.55
N VAL A 473 18.30 4.53 -12.02
CA VAL A 473 17.90 3.33 -11.25
C VAL A 473 19.13 2.50 -10.86
N ILE A 474 20.05 2.27 -11.79
CA ILE A 474 21.31 1.54 -11.54
C ILE A 474 22.09 2.22 -10.41
N ARG A 475 22.30 3.54 -10.47
CA ARG A 475 23.00 4.27 -9.39
C ARG A 475 22.33 4.08 -8.03
N GLY A 476 21.00 4.17 -7.98
CA GLY A 476 20.23 3.94 -6.76
C GLY A 476 20.43 2.54 -6.18
N LEU A 477 20.32 1.52 -7.02
CA LEU A 477 20.53 0.11 -6.64
C LEU A 477 21.96 -0.13 -6.13
N LEU A 478 22.97 0.44 -6.81
CA LEU A 478 24.36 0.35 -6.39
C LEU A 478 24.60 1.03 -5.03
N GLN A 479 23.97 2.18 -4.75
CA GLN A 479 24.03 2.85 -3.45
C GLN A 479 23.40 2.03 -2.31
N ALA A 480 22.42 1.18 -2.64
CA ALA A 480 21.83 0.23 -1.70
C ALA A 480 22.72 -1.02 -1.47
N GLY A 481 23.85 -1.17 -2.19
CA GLY A 481 24.75 -2.33 -2.09
C GLY A 481 24.29 -3.55 -2.89
N CYS A 482 23.50 -3.34 -3.96
CA CYS A 482 23.00 -4.42 -4.81
C CYS A 482 24.02 -4.88 -5.86
N GLU A 483 23.95 -6.16 -6.24
CA GLU A 483 24.58 -6.69 -7.46
C GLU A 483 23.60 -6.51 -8.61
N VAL A 484 23.84 -5.52 -9.46
CA VAL A 484 22.94 -5.13 -10.55
C VAL A 484 23.34 -5.83 -11.84
N ILE A 485 22.39 -6.51 -12.47
CA ILE A 485 22.53 -7.08 -13.82
C ILE A 485 21.72 -6.23 -14.79
N ASP A 486 22.40 -5.49 -15.66
CA ASP A 486 21.78 -4.71 -16.72
C ASP A 486 21.60 -5.58 -17.97
N VAL A 487 20.33 -5.81 -18.35
CA VAL A 487 19.95 -6.57 -19.56
C VAL A 487 19.66 -5.67 -20.76
N GLY A 488 19.86 -4.36 -20.61
CA GLY A 488 19.71 -3.39 -21.69
C GLY A 488 18.26 -3.14 -22.09
N GLN A 489 18.05 -2.91 -23.39
CA GLN A 489 16.75 -2.61 -23.96
C GLN A 489 16.03 -3.91 -24.34
N VAL A 490 15.05 -4.33 -23.53
CA VAL A 490 14.33 -5.60 -23.71
C VAL A 490 12.84 -5.43 -23.39
N PRO A 491 11.95 -6.30 -23.90
CA PRO A 491 10.57 -6.34 -23.43
C PRO A 491 10.44 -6.63 -21.93
N THR A 492 9.38 -6.12 -21.30
CA THR A 492 9.03 -6.41 -19.90
C THR A 492 9.00 -7.91 -19.56
N PRO A 493 8.41 -8.80 -20.40
CA PRO A 493 8.48 -10.24 -20.12
C PRO A 493 9.91 -10.80 -20.16
N VAL A 494 10.81 -10.24 -20.95
CA VAL A 494 12.22 -10.70 -21.02
C VAL A 494 13.00 -10.29 -19.78
N LEU A 495 12.70 -9.12 -19.18
CA LEU A 495 13.23 -8.77 -17.86
C LEU A 495 12.75 -9.77 -16.80
N SER A 496 11.45 -10.12 -16.83
CA SER A 496 10.85 -11.10 -15.91
C SER A 496 11.47 -12.49 -16.10
N PHE A 497 11.73 -12.88 -17.35
CA PHE A 497 12.47 -14.09 -17.70
C PHE A 497 13.88 -14.07 -17.10
N ALA A 498 14.62 -12.99 -17.30
CA ALA A 498 15.97 -12.82 -16.78
C ALA A 498 15.99 -12.92 -15.25
N ALA A 499 15.00 -12.33 -14.57
CA ALA A 499 14.91 -12.40 -13.12
C ALA A 499 14.84 -13.85 -12.62
N ASN A 500 14.05 -14.69 -13.28
CA ASN A 500 13.91 -16.12 -13.00
C ASN A 500 15.13 -16.93 -13.47
N HIS A 501 15.58 -16.75 -14.71
CA HIS A 501 16.67 -17.50 -15.33
C HIS A 501 18.00 -17.28 -14.62
N LEU A 502 18.25 -16.06 -14.12
CA LEU A 502 19.47 -15.66 -13.42
C LEU A 502 19.37 -15.80 -11.89
N PHE A 503 18.24 -16.32 -11.39
CA PHE A 503 17.95 -16.49 -9.96
C PHE A 503 18.18 -15.21 -9.14
N THR A 504 17.80 -14.07 -9.71
CA THR A 504 17.90 -12.77 -9.01
C THR A 504 16.83 -12.65 -7.92
N ALA A 505 17.03 -11.72 -6.99
CA ALA A 505 16.07 -11.41 -5.95
C ALA A 505 14.87 -10.59 -6.47
N GLY A 506 15.01 -9.95 -7.63
CA GLY A 506 14.00 -9.09 -8.20
C GLY A 506 14.47 -8.37 -9.45
N GLY A 507 13.57 -7.60 -10.06
CA GLY A 507 13.78 -6.86 -11.28
C GLY A 507 13.21 -5.44 -11.25
N VAL A 508 13.82 -4.53 -12.00
CA VAL A 508 13.28 -3.19 -12.27
C VAL A 508 13.22 -2.97 -13.77
N MET A 509 12.02 -2.79 -14.32
CA MET A 509 11.82 -2.39 -15.71
C MET A 509 11.55 -0.89 -15.79
N VAL A 510 12.33 -0.17 -16.60
CA VAL A 510 12.08 1.24 -16.94
C VAL A 510 11.16 1.31 -18.16
N THR A 511 9.91 1.68 -17.93
CA THR A 511 8.88 1.74 -18.98
C THR A 511 7.63 2.49 -18.52
N ALA A 512 6.88 3.07 -19.45
CA ALA A 512 5.48 3.45 -19.26
C ALA A 512 4.50 2.63 -20.14
N SER A 513 4.88 1.44 -20.58
CA SER A 513 4.04 0.52 -21.37
C SER A 513 3.46 1.24 -22.60
N HIS A 514 2.13 1.30 -22.72
CA HIS A 514 1.37 1.87 -23.84
C HIS A 514 1.15 3.40 -23.79
N ASN A 515 1.61 4.11 -22.75
CA ASN A 515 1.38 5.55 -22.62
C ASN A 515 2.06 6.36 -23.76
N PRO A 516 1.65 7.61 -24.03
CA PRO A 516 2.32 8.50 -24.99
C PRO A 516 3.84 8.66 -24.73
N ALA A 517 4.60 9.08 -25.75
CA ALA A 517 6.08 9.09 -25.76
C ALA A 517 6.71 9.86 -24.58
N GLU A 518 6.06 10.93 -24.12
CA GLU A 518 6.50 11.79 -23.03
C GLU A 518 6.41 11.14 -21.64
N PHE A 519 5.67 10.03 -21.50
CA PHE A 519 5.57 9.30 -20.24
C PHE A 519 6.75 8.35 -20.04
N ASN A 520 7.12 8.10 -18.79
CA ASN A 520 7.97 6.97 -18.41
C ASN A 520 7.66 6.53 -16.98
N GLY A 521 8.30 5.47 -16.51
CA GLY A 521 7.97 4.85 -15.23
C GLY A 521 8.85 3.68 -14.84
N LEU A 522 8.46 3.01 -13.75
CA LEU A 522 9.12 1.83 -13.20
C LEU A 522 8.10 0.74 -12.88
N LYS A 523 8.34 -0.48 -13.38
CA LYS A 523 7.69 -1.71 -12.89
C LYS A 523 8.70 -2.46 -12.02
N PHE A 524 8.31 -2.79 -10.79
CA PHE A 524 9.14 -3.52 -9.83
C PHE A 524 8.71 -4.97 -9.69
N GLN A 525 9.66 -5.88 -9.48
CA GLN A 525 9.38 -7.30 -9.32
C GLN A 525 10.23 -7.96 -8.22
N ILE A 526 9.66 -8.83 -7.38
CA ILE A 526 10.44 -9.73 -6.50
C ILE A 526 10.49 -11.11 -7.14
N GLY A 527 11.69 -11.60 -7.43
CA GLY A 527 11.85 -12.59 -8.50
C GLY A 527 11.21 -12.04 -9.79
N ALA A 528 10.29 -12.79 -10.39
CA ALA A 528 9.47 -12.32 -11.50
C ALA A 528 8.04 -11.87 -11.11
N GLN A 529 7.75 -11.76 -9.81
CA GLN A 529 6.42 -11.37 -9.34
C GLN A 529 6.32 -9.84 -9.27
N ALA A 530 5.34 -9.26 -9.96
CA ALA A 530 5.09 -7.82 -9.92
C ALA A 530 4.74 -7.35 -8.51
N LEU A 531 5.37 -6.25 -8.09
CA LEU A 531 5.16 -5.61 -6.81
C LEU A 531 4.00 -4.61 -6.94
N ALA A 532 2.94 -4.77 -6.15
CA ALA A 532 1.72 -3.97 -6.27
C ALA A 532 1.08 -3.64 -4.90
N GLY A 533 0.16 -2.68 -4.89
CA GLY A 533 -0.64 -2.33 -3.71
C GLY A 533 0.20 -1.91 -2.50
N GLN A 534 -0.02 -2.57 -1.36
CA GLN A 534 0.62 -2.21 -0.08
C GLN A 534 2.16 -2.33 -0.10
N GLU A 535 2.71 -3.22 -0.94
CA GLU A 535 4.16 -3.36 -1.08
C GLU A 535 4.76 -2.14 -1.78
N LEU A 536 4.09 -1.56 -2.79
CA LEU A 536 4.58 -0.37 -3.48
C LEU A 536 4.53 0.85 -2.56
N GLN A 537 3.47 0.97 -1.76
CA GLN A 537 3.40 1.97 -0.69
C GLN A 537 4.49 1.79 0.36
N TYR A 538 5.03 0.58 0.54
CA TYR A 538 6.15 0.39 1.46
C TYR A 538 7.43 1.04 0.92
N LEU A 539 7.70 0.98 -0.39
CA LEU A 539 8.81 1.73 -1.00
C LEU A 539 8.66 3.23 -0.77
N GLU A 540 7.45 3.76 -0.98
CA GLU A 540 7.12 5.16 -0.68
C GLU A 540 7.46 5.52 0.78
N ARG A 541 7.02 4.69 1.73
CA ARG A 541 7.33 4.87 3.17
C ARG A 541 8.82 4.77 3.48
N LEU A 542 9.57 3.90 2.79
CA LEU A 542 11.02 3.84 2.95
C LEU A 542 11.67 5.16 2.54
N ILE A 543 11.23 5.73 1.42
CA ILE A 543 11.72 7.02 0.92
C ILE A 543 11.32 8.13 1.88
N ALA A 544 10.04 8.25 2.24
CA ALA A 544 9.50 9.28 3.14
C ALA A 544 10.11 9.24 4.55
N ARG A 545 10.58 8.07 5.02
CA ARG A 545 11.29 7.96 6.30
C ARG A 545 12.82 8.04 6.18
N ASN A 546 13.40 8.09 4.99
CA ASN A 546 14.86 7.97 4.74
C ASN A 546 15.40 6.60 5.18
N ALA A 547 14.58 5.56 5.15
CA ALA A 547 14.87 4.20 5.61
C ALA A 547 15.75 3.41 4.65
N LEU A 548 16.70 4.06 4.00
CA LEU A 548 17.47 3.52 2.88
C LEU A 548 18.79 2.93 3.38
N ILE A 549 19.21 1.81 2.80
CA ILE A 549 20.55 1.28 3.00
C ILE A 549 21.56 2.22 2.33
N ARG A 550 22.64 2.54 3.04
CA ARG A 550 23.74 3.41 2.58
C ARG A 550 25.09 2.82 2.95
N GLY A 551 26.14 3.19 2.22
CA GLY A 551 27.54 2.94 2.58
C GLY A 551 28.08 1.56 2.23
N ARG A 552 27.40 0.81 1.34
CA ARG A 552 27.94 -0.40 0.70
C ARG A 552 27.94 -0.14 -0.80
N GLU A 553 29.09 -0.29 -1.44
CA GLU A 553 29.16 -0.22 -2.90
C GLU A 553 28.64 -1.53 -3.50
N GLY A 554 27.64 -1.41 -4.37
CA GLY A 554 27.17 -2.50 -5.22
C GLY A 554 28.10 -2.78 -6.40
N THR A 555 27.73 -3.75 -7.23
CA THR A 555 28.44 -4.08 -8.47
C THR A 555 27.48 -4.04 -9.65
N LEU A 556 27.99 -3.70 -10.84
CA LEU A 556 27.24 -3.70 -12.08
C LEU A 556 27.82 -4.74 -13.04
N THR A 557 26.96 -5.52 -13.68
CA THR A 557 27.32 -6.46 -14.76
C THR A 557 26.32 -6.31 -15.89
N GLN A 558 26.78 -6.34 -17.14
CA GLN A 558 25.91 -6.36 -18.31
C GLN A 558 25.76 -7.79 -18.84
N ARG A 559 24.55 -8.17 -19.25
CA ARG A 559 24.28 -9.49 -19.83
C ARG A 559 23.12 -9.45 -20.81
N GLU A 560 23.32 -10.00 -22.00
CA GLU A 560 22.25 -10.27 -22.95
C GLU A 560 21.51 -11.57 -22.60
N VAL A 561 20.18 -11.58 -22.76
CA VAL A 561 19.30 -12.69 -22.37
C VAL A 561 18.25 -13.05 -23.43
N GLU A 562 18.22 -12.35 -24.57
CA GLU A 562 17.22 -12.58 -25.61
C GLU A 562 17.32 -13.98 -26.23
N GLU A 563 18.54 -14.46 -26.52
CA GLU A 563 18.74 -15.81 -27.04
C GLU A 563 18.34 -16.88 -26.02
N ASP A 564 18.64 -16.66 -24.73
CA ASP A 564 18.22 -17.54 -23.63
C ASP A 564 16.68 -17.63 -23.59
N TYR A 565 15.99 -16.50 -23.77
CA TYR A 565 14.53 -16.42 -23.84
C TYR A 565 13.97 -17.14 -25.08
N ILE A 566 14.50 -16.87 -26.27
CA ILE A 566 14.09 -17.54 -27.51
C ILE A 566 14.21 -19.06 -27.38
N ALA A 567 15.36 -19.55 -26.92
CA ALA A 567 15.60 -20.98 -26.73
C ALA A 567 14.60 -21.59 -25.72
N CYS A 568 14.24 -20.86 -24.67
CA CYS A 568 13.21 -21.27 -23.73
C CYS A 568 11.85 -21.44 -24.41
N VAL A 569 11.42 -20.47 -25.23
CA VAL A 569 10.13 -20.55 -25.94
C VAL A 569 10.12 -21.67 -26.99
N GLU A 570 11.19 -21.83 -27.77
CA GLU A 570 11.34 -22.92 -28.75
C GLU A 570 11.25 -24.31 -28.11
N SER A 571 11.72 -24.45 -26.87
CA SER A 571 11.61 -25.71 -26.12
C SER A 571 10.16 -26.06 -25.73
N LYS A 572 9.27 -25.06 -25.64
CA LYS A 572 7.89 -25.18 -25.15
C LYS A 572 6.85 -25.16 -26.27
N VAL A 573 7.14 -24.52 -27.40
CA VAL A 573 6.18 -24.24 -28.47
C VAL A 573 6.65 -24.88 -29.77
N ARG A 574 5.74 -25.60 -30.44
CA ARG A 574 5.97 -26.19 -31.76
C ARG A 574 4.73 -26.01 -32.64
N LEU A 575 4.92 -25.49 -33.84
CA LEU A 575 3.84 -25.32 -34.82
C LEU A 575 3.71 -26.58 -35.67
N ARG A 576 2.46 -27.05 -35.89
CA ARG A 576 2.19 -28.23 -36.72
C ARG A 576 2.23 -27.95 -38.23
N ARG A 577 2.04 -26.68 -38.61
CA ARG A 577 2.14 -26.17 -39.98
C ARG A 577 2.71 -24.75 -39.96
N PRO A 578 3.41 -24.31 -41.01
CA PRO A 578 3.82 -22.92 -41.11
C PRO A 578 2.58 -22.01 -41.21
N LEU A 579 2.70 -20.80 -40.64
CA LEU A 579 1.71 -19.73 -40.72
C LEU A 579 2.33 -18.49 -41.35
N ARG A 580 1.58 -17.78 -42.17
CA ARG A 580 1.93 -16.43 -42.61
C ARG A 580 1.26 -15.44 -41.67
N ILE A 581 2.05 -14.59 -41.02
CA ILE A 581 1.55 -13.65 -40.02
C ILE A 581 2.04 -12.23 -40.29
N VAL A 582 1.25 -11.25 -39.90
CA VAL A 582 1.70 -9.85 -39.80
C VAL A 582 2.00 -9.56 -38.33
N ILE A 583 3.17 -8.99 -38.04
CA ILE A 583 3.50 -8.53 -36.69
C ILE A 583 3.59 -7.01 -36.71
N ASP A 584 2.73 -6.36 -35.93
CA ASP A 584 2.80 -4.94 -35.63
C ASP A 584 3.55 -4.73 -34.31
N GLY A 585 4.72 -4.09 -34.40
CA GLY A 585 5.52 -3.74 -33.23
C GLY A 585 5.15 -2.39 -32.61
N GLY A 586 4.35 -1.55 -33.27
CA GLY A 586 4.02 -0.20 -32.82
C GLY A 586 5.24 0.69 -32.50
N ASN A 587 6.39 0.41 -33.14
CA ASN A 587 7.72 0.95 -32.80
C ASN A 587 8.20 0.68 -31.36
N GLY A 588 7.53 -0.18 -30.62
CA GLY A 588 7.90 -0.63 -29.29
C GLY A 588 9.10 -1.58 -29.28
N VAL A 589 9.54 -1.95 -28.08
CA VAL A 589 10.71 -2.83 -27.90
C VAL A 589 10.45 -4.29 -28.30
N ALA A 590 9.19 -4.72 -28.34
CA ALA A 590 8.81 -6.11 -28.64
C ALA A 590 9.02 -6.53 -30.10
N GLY A 591 8.92 -5.59 -31.04
CA GLY A 591 8.89 -5.86 -32.49
C GLY A 591 10.02 -6.77 -32.98
N PRO A 592 11.31 -6.41 -32.78
CA PRO A 592 12.43 -7.21 -33.29
C PRO A 592 12.48 -8.63 -32.71
N LEU A 593 12.24 -8.76 -31.40
CA LEU A 593 12.28 -10.05 -30.73
C LEU A 593 11.12 -10.94 -31.19
N ALA A 594 9.91 -10.38 -31.31
CA ALA A 594 8.73 -11.11 -31.77
C ALA A 594 8.93 -11.62 -33.21
N VAL A 595 9.44 -10.79 -34.13
CA VAL A 595 9.75 -11.22 -35.50
C VAL A 595 10.72 -12.41 -35.49
N ARG A 596 11.87 -12.26 -34.82
CA ARG A 596 12.91 -13.30 -34.76
C ARG A 596 12.38 -14.61 -34.16
N LEU A 597 11.62 -14.54 -33.08
CA LEU A 597 11.04 -15.71 -32.43
C LEU A 597 10.03 -16.42 -33.34
N MET A 598 9.09 -15.69 -33.94
CA MET A 598 8.06 -16.32 -34.77
C MET A 598 8.63 -16.91 -36.06
N GLU A 599 9.65 -16.29 -36.65
CA GLU A 599 10.40 -16.87 -37.78
C GLU A 599 11.09 -18.18 -37.38
N ARG A 600 11.75 -18.21 -36.22
CA ARG A 600 12.39 -19.43 -35.68
C ARG A 600 11.40 -20.55 -35.38
N LEU A 601 10.18 -20.20 -34.98
CA LEU A 601 9.07 -21.13 -34.81
C LEU A 601 8.48 -21.65 -36.13
N GLY A 602 8.92 -21.12 -37.28
CA GLY A 602 8.54 -21.58 -38.62
C GLY A 602 7.46 -20.72 -39.31
N CYS A 603 7.21 -19.50 -38.82
CA CYS A 603 6.28 -18.58 -39.47
C CYS A 603 6.95 -17.82 -40.63
N THR A 604 6.16 -17.46 -41.64
CA THR A 604 6.51 -16.39 -42.59
C THR A 604 6.00 -15.07 -42.03
N VAL A 605 6.91 -14.21 -41.58
CA VAL A 605 6.55 -12.96 -40.88
C VAL A 605 6.61 -11.77 -41.83
N VAL A 606 5.55 -10.96 -41.82
CA VAL A 606 5.52 -9.64 -42.45
C VAL A 606 5.59 -8.59 -41.35
N PRO A 607 6.73 -7.91 -41.17
CA PRO A 607 6.87 -6.90 -40.12
C PRO A 607 6.13 -5.62 -40.49
N LEU A 608 5.49 -5.01 -39.51
CA LEU A 608 4.84 -3.71 -39.54
C LEU A 608 5.33 -2.94 -38.31
N TYR A 609 5.96 -1.78 -38.52
CA TYR A 609 6.46 -0.92 -37.44
C TYR A 609 7.34 -1.63 -36.38
N CYS A 610 8.07 -2.69 -36.75
CA CYS A 610 8.90 -3.45 -35.81
C CYS A 610 10.25 -2.82 -35.49
N GLN A 611 10.62 -1.69 -36.12
CA GLN A 611 11.86 -0.99 -35.79
C GLN A 611 11.63 -0.13 -34.54
N PRO A 612 12.41 -0.33 -33.46
CA PRO A 612 12.22 0.42 -32.22
C PRO A 612 12.45 1.92 -32.45
N ASP A 613 11.46 2.75 -32.10
CA ASP A 613 11.53 4.20 -32.13
C ASP A 613 10.65 4.81 -31.01
N GLY A 614 11.29 5.43 -30.02
CA GLY A 614 10.64 6.02 -28.86
C GLY A 614 9.76 7.24 -29.14
N HIS A 615 9.72 7.75 -30.38
CA HIS A 615 8.77 8.77 -30.81
C HIS A 615 7.39 8.20 -31.15
N PHE A 616 7.28 6.89 -31.36
CA PHE A 616 6.05 6.20 -31.80
C PHE A 616 5.37 6.89 -33.02
N PRO A 617 6.09 7.03 -34.15
CA PRO A 617 5.68 7.92 -35.26
C PRO A 617 4.44 7.49 -36.06
N HIS A 618 3.98 6.25 -35.91
CA HIS A 618 2.89 5.69 -36.72
C HIS A 618 1.54 5.73 -36.00
N HIS A 619 1.46 5.05 -34.85
CA HIS A 619 0.31 5.09 -33.95
C HIS A 619 0.80 4.84 -32.51
N PRO A 620 0.02 5.21 -31.49
CA PRO A 620 0.31 4.81 -30.11
C PRO A 620 0.44 3.29 -29.99
N PRO A 621 1.43 2.76 -29.24
CA PRO A 621 1.63 1.32 -29.09
C PRO A 621 0.67 0.75 -28.05
N ASP A 622 -0.64 0.88 -28.31
CA ASP A 622 -1.72 0.37 -27.48
C ASP A 622 -2.68 -0.50 -28.31
N PRO A 623 -2.49 -1.82 -28.34
CA PRO A 623 -3.34 -2.73 -29.11
C PRO A 623 -4.75 -2.90 -28.52
N ALA A 624 -5.04 -2.35 -27.33
CA ALA A 624 -6.39 -2.38 -26.76
C ALA A 624 -7.32 -1.36 -27.43
N VAL A 625 -6.78 -0.37 -28.15
CA VAL A 625 -7.53 0.64 -28.89
C VAL A 625 -7.67 0.19 -30.35
N ALA A 626 -8.91 -0.07 -30.78
CA ALA A 626 -9.21 -0.60 -32.11
C ALA A 626 -8.61 0.24 -33.26
N ASP A 627 -8.54 1.56 -33.10
CA ASP A 627 -7.97 2.46 -34.11
C ASP A 627 -6.49 2.21 -34.40
N ASN A 628 -5.73 1.74 -33.39
CA ASN A 628 -4.32 1.39 -33.55
C ASN A 628 -4.11 0.08 -34.31
N LEU A 629 -5.16 -0.73 -34.52
CA LEU A 629 -5.10 -2.00 -35.25
C LEU A 629 -5.51 -1.87 -36.72
N ARG A 630 -5.84 -0.66 -37.19
CA ARG A 630 -6.34 -0.43 -38.57
C ARG A 630 -5.33 -0.82 -39.64
N ASP A 631 -4.06 -0.47 -39.43
CA ASP A 631 -3.00 -0.77 -40.41
C ASP A 631 -2.61 -2.24 -40.38
N LEU A 632 -2.57 -2.87 -39.19
CA LEU A 632 -2.45 -4.31 -39.06
C LEU A 632 -3.57 -5.03 -39.84
N SER A 633 -4.81 -4.64 -39.62
CA SER A 633 -6.00 -5.24 -40.27
C SER A 633 -5.95 -5.11 -41.79
N ARG A 634 -5.55 -3.94 -42.28
CA ARG A 634 -5.35 -3.71 -43.71
C ARG A 634 -4.24 -4.60 -44.26
N ARG A 635 -3.10 -4.64 -43.57
CA ARG A 635 -1.92 -5.38 -44.01
C ARG A 635 -2.17 -6.89 -44.05
N VAL A 636 -2.90 -7.43 -43.09
CA VAL A 636 -3.31 -8.85 -43.06
C VAL A 636 -4.10 -9.21 -44.32
N ARG A 637 -5.09 -8.39 -44.69
CA ARG A 637 -5.88 -8.59 -45.92
C ARG A 637 -5.03 -8.46 -47.18
N GLU A 638 -4.15 -7.46 -47.25
CA GLU A 638 -3.30 -7.20 -48.42
C GLU A 638 -2.35 -8.35 -48.75
N VAL A 639 -1.78 -9.01 -47.74
CA VAL A 639 -0.80 -10.10 -47.94
C VAL A 639 -1.41 -11.50 -47.87
N GLY A 640 -2.71 -11.58 -47.58
CA GLY A 640 -3.40 -12.83 -47.29
C GLY A 640 -2.73 -13.60 -46.14
N ALA A 641 -2.51 -12.93 -45.00
CA ALA A 641 -1.97 -13.58 -43.81
C ALA A 641 -3.04 -14.44 -43.11
N ASP A 642 -2.61 -15.48 -42.40
CA ASP A 642 -3.47 -16.30 -41.54
C ASP A 642 -4.02 -15.51 -40.34
N LEU A 643 -3.27 -14.50 -39.87
CA LEU A 643 -3.64 -13.58 -38.79
C LEU A 643 -2.63 -12.43 -38.65
N GLY A 644 -3.02 -11.41 -37.88
CA GLY A 644 -2.17 -10.33 -37.41
C GLY A 644 -2.00 -10.34 -35.90
N LEU A 645 -0.81 -9.96 -35.43
CA LEU A 645 -0.46 -9.80 -34.03
C LEU A 645 0.08 -8.38 -33.80
N ALA A 646 -0.42 -7.69 -32.77
CA ALA A 646 0.10 -6.39 -32.34
C ALA A 646 0.62 -6.48 -30.90
N PHE A 647 1.73 -5.82 -30.61
CA PHE A 647 2.27 -5.72 -29.25
C PHE A 647 2.18 -4.30 -28.73
N ASP A 648 2.02 -4.14 -27.42
CA ASP A 648 2.15 -2.83 -26.79
C ASP A 648 3.61 -2.41 -26.61
N GLY A 649 3.82 -1.18 -26.13
CA GLY A 649 5.13 -0.52 -26.14
C GLY A 649 6.26 -1.31 -25.46
N ASP A 650 5.94 -2.10 -24.43
CA ASP A 650 6.88 -2.93 -23.67
C ASP A 650 6.65 -4.44 -23.79
N GLY A 651 5.67 -4.88 -24.58
CA GLY A 651 5.50 -6.26 -25.03
C GLY A 651 4.81 -7.20 -24.03
N ASP A 652 4.07 -6.68 -23.06
CA ASP A 652 3.31 -7.50 -22.10
C ASP A 652 1.81 -7.64 -22.45
N ARG A 653 1.34 -6.97 -23.51
CA ARG A 653 -0.04 -7.09 -24.06
C ARG A 653 -0.08 -7.49 -25.53
N LEU A 654 -1.12 -8.25 -25.87
CA LEU A 654 -1.37 -8.77 -27.22
C LEU A 654 -2.66 -8.21 -27.83
N GLY A 655 -2.55 -7.67 -29.05
CA GLY A 655 -3.66 -7.48 -29.98
C GLY A 655 -3.67 -8.57 -31.04
N VAL A 656 -4.86 -9.00 -31.46
CA VAL A 656 -5.02 -10.04 -32.48
C VAL A 656 -6.05 -9.62 -33.51
N VAL A 657 -5.74 -9.88 -34.77
CA VAL A 657 -6.62 -9.67 -35.91
C VAL A 657 -6.70 -10.97 -36.71
N ASP A 658 -7.90 -11.38 -37.12
CA ASP A 658 -8.10 -12.61 -37.90
C ASP A 658 -7.72 -12.46 -39.38
N GLU A 659 -7.84 -13.53 -40.16
CA GLU A 659 -7.47 -13.55 -41.58
C GLU A 659 -8.32 -12.62 -42.46
N ARG A 660 -9.46 -12.14 -41.96
CA ARG A 660 -10.36 -11.19 -42.63
C ARG A 660 -10.03 -9.75 -42.25
N GLY A 661 -9.10 -9.56 -41.32
CA GLY A 661 -8.76 -8.26 -40.78
C GLY A 661 -9.80 -7.76 -39.76
N GLU A 662 -10.52 -8.66 -39.10
CA GLU A 662 -11.42 -8.35 -37.99
C GLU A 662 -10.69 -8.51 -36.65
N ILE A 663 -10.95 -7.61 -35.71
CA ILE A 663 -10.31 -7.62 -34.38
C ILE A 663 -10.85 -8.79 -33.57
N VAL A 664 -9.95 -9.58 -33.00
CA VAL A 664 -10.28 -10.65 -32.04
C VAL A 664 -10.05 -10.11 -30.63
N LEU A 665 -11.13 -10.05 -29.84
CA LEU A 665 -11.07 -9.47 -28.50
C LEU A 665 -10.25 -10.35 -27.54
N PRO A 666 -9.61 -9.77 -26.50
CA PRO A 666 -8.79 -10.54 -25.58
C PRO A 666 -9.47 -11.67 -24.82
N ASP A 667 -10.71 -11.49 -24.42
CA ASP A 667 -11.50 -12.56 -23.82
C ASP A 667 -11.82 -13.69 -24.81
N GLN A 668 -11.89 -13.42 -26.11
CA GLN A 668 -12.09 -14.45 -27.15
C GLN A 668 -10.83 -15.30 -27.36
N TYR A 669 -9.66 -14.69 -27.57
CA TYR A 669 -8.44 -15.49 -27.73
C TYR A 669 -8.01 -16.16 -26.41
N LEU A 670 -8.35 -15.58 -25.26
CA LEU A 670 -8.19 -16.24 -23.96
C LEU A 670 -9.08 -17.48 -23.85
N ALA A 671 -10.32 -17.43 -24.36
CA ALA A 671 -11.20 -18.58 -24.42
C ALA A 671 -10.64 -19.70 -25.33
N LEU A 672 -10.02 -19.33 -26.45
CA LEU A 672 -9.33 -20.28 -27.34
C LEU A 672 -8.11 -20.92 -26.68
N LEU A 673 -7.29 -20.14 -25.97
CA LEU A 673 -6.15 -20.66 -25.20
C LEU A 673 -6.61 -21.57 -24.05
N ALA A 674 -7.69 -21.20 -23.36
CA ALA A 674 -8.29 -22.03 -22.31
C ALA A 674 -8.79 -23.36 -22.88
N ARG A 675 -9.48 -23.33 -24.02
CA ARG A 675 -9.93 -24.52 -24.75
C ARG A 675 -8.77 -25.47 -25.06
N ASP A 676 -7.63 -24.95 -25.56
CA ASP A 676 -6.45 -25.77 -25.84
C ASP A 676 -5.87 -26.42 -24.58
N LEU A 677 -5.68 -25.62 -23.52
CA LEU A 677 -5.11 -26.11 -22.27
C LEU A 677 -5.98 -27.16 -21.59
N LEU A 678 -7.30 -26.96 -21.59
CA LEU A 678 -8.26 -27.87 -20.96
C LEU A 678 -8.40 -29.22 -21.69
N ARG A 679 -7.88 -29.37 -22.92
CA ARG A 679 -7.73 -30.69 -23.57
C ARG A 679 -6.84 -31.65 -22.77
N LYS A 680 -5.93 -31.12 -21.94
CA LYS A 680 -5.04 -31.91 -21.09
C LYS A 680 -5.71 -32.36 -19.78
N GLY A 681 -6.86 -31.78 -19.44
CA GLY A 681 -7.65 -32.10 -18.25
C GLY A 681 -8.25 -30.85 -17.59
N PRO A 682 -9.18 -31.05 -16.62
CA PRO A 682 -9.80 -29.95 -15.87
C PRO A 682 -8.77 -29.09 -15.14
N ALA A 683 -8.89 -27.76 -15.29
CA ALA A 683 -8.04 -26.79 -14.61
C ALA A 683 -8.80 -25.49 -14.33
N LYS A 684 -8.25 -24.65 -13.45
CA LYS A 684 -8.77 -23.30 -13.20
C LYS A 684 -8.18 -22.31 -14.19
N ILE A 685 -9.02 -21.39 -14.65
CA ILE A 685 -8.65 -20.28 -15.54
C ILE A 685 -9.06 -18.98 -14.85
N VAL A 686 -8.11 -18.07 -14.66
CA VAL A 686 -8.36 -16.78 -14.00
C VAL A 686 -8.56 -15.69 -15.04
N PHE A 687 -9.48 -14.76 -14.81
CA PHE A 687 -9.68 -13.62 -15.71
C PHE A 687 -10.26 -12.41 -14.98
N GLU A 688 -10.12 -11.21 -15.52
CA GLU A 688 -10.63 -10.00 -14.86
C GLU A 688 -12.17 -9.87 -14.94
N VAL A 689 -12.75 -9.08 -14.03
CA VAL A 689 -14.20 -8.80 -13.96
C VAL A 689 -14.79 -8.13 -15.21
N LYS A 690 -13.98 -7.59 -16.12
CA LYS A 690 -14.47 -7.00 -17.37
C LYS A 690 -14.75 -8.03 -18.44
N CYS A 691 -14.19 -9.24 -18.38
CA CYS A 691 -14.34 -10.24 -19.46
C CYS A 691 -15.79 -10.70 -19.65
N SER A 692 -16.11 -11.02 -20.91
CA SER A 692 -17.42 -11.51 -21.35
C SER A 692 -17.84 -12.81 -20.64
N GLN A 693 -19.17 -12.98 -20.49
CA GLN A 693 -19.79 -14.25 -20.10
C GLN A 693 -19.47 -15.37 -21.10
N ALA A 694 -19.16 -15.04 -22.36
CA ALA A 694 -18.73 -16.01 -23.38
C ALA A 694 -17.50 -16.81 -22.93
N LEU A 695 -16.53 -16.14 -22.27
CA LEU A 695 -15.33 -16.79 -21.74
C LEU A 695 -15.68 -17.78 -20.63
N VAL A 696 -16.57 -17.38 -19.72
CA VAL A 696 -17.04 -18.22 -18.60
C VAL A 696 -17.69 -19.50 -19.14
N ASP A 697 -18.65 -19.31 -20.05
CA ASP A 697 -19.40 -20.40 -20.66
C ASP A 697 -18.47 -21.36 -21.42
N GLU A 698 -17.47 -20.82 -22.13
CA GLU A 698 -16.49 -21.64 -22.85
C GLU A 698 -15.59 -22.45 -21.92
N ILE A 699 -15.11 -21.85 -20.83
CA ILE A 699 -14.30 -22.55 -19.81
C ILE A 699 -15.10 -23.70 -19.22
N VAL A 700 -16.35 -23.45 -18.83
CA VAL A 700 -17.25 -24.49 -18.28
C VAL A 700 -17.53 -25.58 -19.30
N ARG A 701 -17.80 -25.21 -20.56
CA ARG A 701 -18.03 -26.16 -21.65
C ARG A 701 -16.84 -27.08 -21.89
N CYS A 702 -15.62 -26.57 -21.70
CA CYS A 702 -14.37 -27.34 -21.81
C CYS A 702 -14.00 -28.12 -20.53
N GLY A 703 -14.86 -28.13 -19.51
CA GLY A 703 -14.62 -28.84 -18.25
C GLY A 703 -13.65 -28.12 -17.29
N GLY A 704 -13.39 -26.83 -17.51
CA GLY A 704 -12.59 -25.99 -16.64
C GLY A 704 -13.40 -25.29 -15.54
N ILE A 705 -12.70 -24.61 -14.65
CA ILE A 705 -13.28 -23.84 -13.55
C ILE A 705 -12.93 -22.35 -13.74
N PRO A 706 -13.90 -21.49 -14.08
CA PRO A 706 -13.66 -20.06 -14.24
C PRO A 706 -13.48 -19.38 -12.88
N VAL A 707 -12.50 -18.49 -12.76
CA VAL A 707 -12.25 -17.71 -11.53
C VAL A 707 -12.04 -16.24 -11.86
N MET A 708 -12.93 -15.37 -11.40
CA MET A 708 -12.79 -13.93 -11.61
C MET A 708 -11.77 -13.32 -10.63
N SER A 709 -11.02 -12.33 -11.12
CA SER A 709 -10.08 -11.50 -10.36
C SER A 709 -10.31 -10.01 -10.62
N LYS A 710 -9.68 -9.16 -9.80
CA LYS A 710 -9.65 -7.71 -9.99
C LYS A 710 -8.91 -7.36 -11.28
N CYS A 711 -9.23 -6.19 -11.85
CA CYS A 711 -8.51 -5.64 -13.00
C CYS A 711 -7.09 -5.24 -12.62
N GLY A 712 -6.12 -5.64 -13.44
CA GLY A 712 -4.69 -5.41 -13.28
C GLY A 712 -3.91 -6.73 -13.30
N GLY A 713 -2.94 -6.87 -14.20
CA GLY A 713 -2.19 -8.11 -14.41
C GLY A 713 -1.48 -8.64 -13.16
N ALA A 714 -1.06 -7.75 -12.25
CA ALA A 714 -0.52 -8.13 -10.96
C ALA A 714 -1.56 -8.86 -10.07
N PHE A 715 -2.82 -8.43 -10.07
CA PHE A 715 -3.90 -9.08 -9.33
C PHE A 715 -4.33 -10.40 -9.98
N VAL A 716 -4.30 -10.48 -11.31
CA VAL A 716 -4.53 -11.76 -12.03
C VAL A 716 -3.41 -12.76 -11.70
N ALA A 717 -2.15 -12.36 -11.76
CA ALA A 717 -1.00 -13.21 -11.42
C ALA A 717 -1.09 -13.73 -9.99
N GLU A 718 -1.39 -12.84 -9.03
CA GLU A 718 -1.54 -13.21 -7.63
C GLU A 718 -2.70 -14.19 -7.43
N ARG A 719 -3.84 -13.94 -8.07
CA ARG A 719 -5.00 -14.84 -8.00
C ARG A 719 -4.71 -16.19 -8.63
N MET A 720 -3.98 -16.25 -9.76
CA MET A 720 -3.56 -17.52 -10.37
C MET A 720 -2.75 -18.37 -9.40
N ARG A 721 -1.81 -17.75 -8.67
CA ARG A 721 -0.97 -18.43 -7.69
C ARG A 721 -1.78 -18.96 -6.50
N GLN A 722 -2.69 -18.15 -5.97
CA GLN A 722 -3.59 -18.55 -4.88
C GLN A 722 -4.47 -19.74 -5.30
N GLU A 723 -4.96 -19.71 -6.53
CA GLU A 723 -5.90 -20.70 -7.05
C GLU A 723 -5.23 -21.93 -7.67
N LYS A 724 -3.92 -21.85 -7.97
CA LYS A 724 -3.17 -22.81 -8.79
C LYS A 724 -3.81 -22.95 -10.18
N ALA A 725 -4.13 -21.82 -10.80
CA ALA A 725 -4.69 -21.75 -12.14
C ALA A 725 -3.61 -21.87 -13.20
N VAL A 726 -3.94 -22.48 -14.34
CA VAL A 726 -2.97 -22.76 -15.42
C VAL A 726 -2.87 -21.63 -16.45
N LEU A 727 -3.87 -20.76 -16.49
CA LEU A 727 -3.98 -19.64 -17.41
C LEU A 727 -4.67 -18.46 -16.71
N GLY A 728 -4.19 -17.25 -17.02
CA GLY A 728 -4.75 -15.99 -16.61
C GLY A 728 -4.83 -15.03 -17.78
N GLY A 729 -5.82 -14.13 -17.78
CA GLY A 729 -5.82 -13.04 -18.75
C GLY A 729 -6.75 -11.89 -18.43
N GLU A 730 -6.60 -10.81 -19.20
CA GLU A 730 -7.34 -9.55 -19.02
C GLU A 730 -7.90 -9.04 -20.35
N LEU A 731 -8.92 -8.18 -20.30
CA LEU A 731 -9.43 -7.52 -21.49
C LEU A 731 -8.45 -6.49 -22.06
N SER A 732 -7.42 -6.08 -21.30
CA SER A 732 -6.31 -5.27 -21.80
C SER A 732 -5.27 -6.06 -22.60
N GLY A 733 -5.41 -7.39 -22.67
CA GLY A 733 -4.55 -8.27 -23.46
C GLY A 733 -3.30 -8.81 -22.76
N HIS A 734 -3.18 -8.68 -21.44
CA HIS A 734 -2.19 -9.42 -20.67
C HIS A 734 -2.56 -10.91 -20.65
N LEU A 735 -1.57 -11.78 -20.83
CA LEU A 735 -1.72 -13.24 -20.84
C LEU A 735 -0.68 -13.87 -19.93
N LEU A 736 -1.13 -14.71 -19.00
CA LEU A 736 -0.29 -15.33 -17.98
C LEU A 736 -0.45 -16.85 -18.04
N PHE A 737 0.66 -17.59 -17.99
CA PHE A 737 0.67 -19.04 -18.05
C PHE A 737 1.39 -19.60 -16.81
N ASP A 738 0.90 -20.72 -16.27
CA ASP A 738 1.64 -21.50 -15.27
C ASP A 738 2.62 -22.45 -15.98
N ASP A 739 3.66 -21.90 -16.62
CA ASP A 739 4.62 -22.67 -17.42
C ASP A 739 6.09 -22.27 -17.12
N PRO A 740 6.62 -22.63 -15.94
CA PRO A 740 7.95 -22.19 -15.49
C PRO A 740 9.07 -22.44 -16.53
N PRO A 741 10.02 -21.51 -16.69
CA PRO A 741 10.21 -20.29 -15.92
C PRO A 741 9.34 -19.09 -16.36
N VAL A 742 8.40 -19.29 -17.30
CA VAL A 742 7.46 -18.26 -17.78
C VAL A 742 6.20 -18.32 -16.92
N GLY A 743 6.12 -17.43 -15.93
CA GLY A 743 5.07 -17.40 -14.89
C GLY A 743 4.55 -15.99 -14.60
N TYR A 744 4.61 -15.12 -15.61
CA TYR A 744 4.30 -13.69 -15.58
C TYR A 744 3.53 -13.32 -16.87
N SER A 745 3.09 -12.07 -16.99
CA SER A 745 2.46 -11.60 -18.23
C SER A 745 3.47 -11.55 -19.36
N ASP A 746 3.17 -12.25 -20.45
CA ASP A 746 4.04 -12.37 -21.60
C ASP A 746 3.22 -12.51 -22.88
N ALA A 747 3.05 -11.40 -23.59
CA ALA A 747 2.30 -11.39 -24.85
C ALA A 747 3.05 -12.10 -25.97
N ILE A 748 4.39 -12.08 -25.97
CA ILE A 748 5.21 -12.72 -26.99
C ILE A 748 5.06 -14.25 -26.87
N PHE A 749 5.14 -14.78 -25.65
CA PHE A 749 4.86 -16.19 -25.37
C PHE A 749 3.39 -16.54 -25.63
N GLY A 750 2.46 -15.67 -25.21
CA GLY A 750 1.02 -15.84 -25.47
C GLY A 750 0.69 -15.95 -26.96
N ALA A 751 1.31 -15.11 -27.79
CA ALA A 751 1.21 -15.17 -29.23
C ALA A 751 1.75 -16.50 -29.78
N ALA A 752 2.93 -16.94 -29.33
CA ALA A 752 3.51 -18.22 -29.76
C ALA A 752 2.59 -19.41 -29.41
N ARG A 753 1.95 -19.40 -28.23
CA ARG A 753 0.97 -20.41 -27.81
C ARG A 753 -0.30 -20.37 -28.65
N LEU A 754 -0.82 -19.18 -28.94
CA LEU A 754 -1.98 -19.01 -29.81
C LEU A 754 -1.69 -19.51 -31.23
N LEU A 755 -0.54 -19.19 -31.79
CA LEU A 755 -0.11 -19.68 -33.10
C LEU A 755 0.01 -21.20 -33.13
N ALA A 756 0.57 -21.82 -32.09
CA ALA A 756 0.65 -23.29 -32.01
C ALA A 756 -0.74 -23.93 -31.95
N TYR A 757 -1.69 -23.33 -31.23
CA TYR A 757 -3.08 -23.76 -31.23
C TYR A 757 -3.73 -23.64 -32.62
N ILE A 758 -3.65 -22.46 -33.24
CA ILE A 758 -4.22 -22.21 -34.59
C ILE A 758 -3.58 -23.13 -35.65
N ALA A 759 -2.27 -23.35 -35.58
CA ALA A 759 -1.57 -24.28 -36.46
C ALA A 759 -2.03 -25.74 -36.29
N SER A 760 -2.63 -26.08 -35.15
CA SER A 760 -3.16 -27.42 -34.86
C SER A 760 -4.59 -27.65 -35.34
N GLU A 761 -5.30 -26.59 -35.73
CA GLU A 761 -6.68 -26.64 -36.22
C GLU A 761 -6.72 -26.58 -37.76
N GLU A 762 -7.76 -27.17 -38.35
CA GLU A 762 -7.97 -27.20 -39.80
C GLU A 762 -8.77 -26.01 -40.33
N VAL A 763 -9.27 -25.16 -39.43
CA VAL A 763 -10.13 -24.01 -39.75
C VAL A 763 -9.43 -22.68 -39.46
N PRO A 764 -9.78 -21.60 -40.17
CA PRO A 764 -9.18 -20.28 -39.93
C PRO A 764 -9.60 -19.68 -38.57
N LEU A 765 -8.88 -18.64 -38.12
CA LEU A 765 -9.11 -18.01 -36.82
C LEU A 765 -10.54 -17.46 -36.70
N SER A 766 -11.08 -16.84 -37.76
CA SER A 766 -12.47 -16.34 -37.74
C SER A 766 -13.50 -17.44 -37.44
N ALA A 767 -13.27 -18.67 -37.90
CA ALA A 767 -14.16 -19.80 -37.65
C ALA A 767 -14.03 -20.32 -36.21
N LEU A 768 -12.81 -20.32 -35.66
CA LEU A 768 -12.58 -20.65 -34.25
C LEU A 768 -13.28 -19.65 -33.32
N VAL A 769 -13.15 -18.35 -33.60
CA VAL A 769 -13.84 -17.29 -32.84
C VAL A 769 -15.36 -17.41 -33.00
N ALA A 770 -15.85 -17.64 -34.22
CA ALA A 770 -17.28 -17.81 -34.47
C ALA A 770 -17.92 -19.00 -33.74
N SER A 771 -17.11 -19.99 -33.32
CA SER A 771 -17.56 -21.15 -32.53
C SER A 771 -17.80 -20.85 -31.04
N LEU A 772 -17.35 -19.69 -30.56
CA LEU A 772 -17.54 -19.28 -29.16
C LEU A 772 -18.99 -18.86 -28.90
N PRO A 773 -19.47 -18.94 -27.64
CA PRO A 773 -20.75 -18.37 -27.26
C PRO A 773 -20.83 -16.88 -27.62
N ARG A 774 -21.99 -16.43 -28.10
CA ARG A 774 -22.20 -15.02 -28.51
C ARG A 774 -23.05 -14.28 -27.51
N TYR A 775 -22.58 -13.09 -27.15
CA TYR A 775 -23.26 -12.10 -26.35
C TYR A 775 -23.16 -10.74 -27.04
N VAL A 776 -24.06 -9.84 -26.66
CA VAL A 776 -24.10 -8.47 -27.16
C VAL A 776 -23.56 -7.59 -26.05
N SER A 777 -22.47 -6.86 -26.30
CA SER A 777 -21.82 -6.05 -25.26
C SER A 777 -21.64 -4.59 -25.68
N THR A 778 -21.53 -3.70 -24.69
CA THR A 778 -21.03 -2.36 -24.93
C THR A 778 -19.50 -2.37 -24.95
N PRO A 779 -18.85 -1.38 -25.60
CA PRO A 779 -17.48 -1.03 -25.27
C PRO A 779 -17.37 -0.61 -23.80
N GLU A 780 -16.14 -0.44 -23.33
CA GLU A 780 -15.90 0.20 -22.03
C GLU A 780 -16.40 1.66 -22.10
N ILE A 781 -17.36 1.99 -21.24
CA ILE A 781 -17.90 3.34 -21.10
C ILE A 781 -17.14 4.02 -19.96
N ARG A 782 -16.46 5.13 -20.25
CA ARG A 782 -15.73 5.91 -19.25
C ARG A 782 -16.45 7.21 -18.96
N ILE A 783 -16.84 7.41 -17.71
CA ILE A 783 -17.59 8.59 -17.25
C ILE A 783 -16.69 9.41 -16.34
N PRO A 784 -16.43 10.70 -16.64
CA PRO A 784 -15.69 11.58 -15.75
C PRO A 784 -16.31 11.60 -14.35
N CYS A 785 -15.50 11.38 -13.32
CA CYS A 785 -15.94 11.39 -11.94
C CYS A 785 -14.77 11.74 -11.01
N ALA A 786 -14.91 12.79 -10.22
CA ALA A 786 -13.87 13.21 -9.28
C ALA A 786 -13.43 12.07 -8.35
N ASP A 787 -12.13 12.02 -8.05
CA ASP A 787 -11.52 10.96 -7.22
C ASP A 787 -12.13 10.88 -5.82
N ALA A 788 -12.52 12.03 -5.25
CA ALA A 788 -13.19 12.11 -3.95
C ALA A 788 -14.56 11.41 -3.93
N ARG A 789 -15.24 11.29 -5.08
CA ARG A 789 -16.62 10.78 -5.17
C ARG A 789 -16.74 9.39 -5.78
N LYS A 790 -15.80 8.98 -6.65
CA LYS A 790 -15.95 7.76 -7.47
C LYS A 790 -16.16 6.49 -6.66
N PHE A 791 -15.50 6.35 -5.50
CA PHE A 791 -15.65 5.16 -4.64
C PHE A 791 -16.99 5.14 -3.92
N GLN A 792 -17.44 6.28 -3.38
CA GLN A 792 -18.76 6.42 -2.74
C GLN A 792 -19.89 6.09 -3.72
N ILE A 793 -19.77 6.49 -4.98
CA ILE A 793 -20.74 6.18 -6.03
C ILE A 793 -20.84 4.67 -6.27
N VAL A 794 -19.70 3.98 -6.32
CA VAL A 794 -19.65 2.52 -6.49
C VAL A 794 -20.29 1.82 -5.28
N GLU A 795 -20.06 2.31 -4.06
CA GLU A 795 -20.69 1.77 -2.84
C GLU A 795 -22.20 1.98 -2.83
N ALA A 796 -22.68 3.16 -3.22
CA ALA A 796 -24.12 3.41 -3.34
C ALA A 796 -24.79 2.49 -4.37
N VAL A 797 -24.14 2.25 -5.50
CA VAL A 797 -24.61 1.27 -6.52
C VAL A 797 -24.60 -0.15 -5.95
N ARG A 798 -23.57 -0.54 -5.19
CA ARG A 798 -23.49 -1.85 -4.53
C ARG A 798 -24.68 -2.06 -3.61
N ASP A 799 -24.91 -1.11 -2.71
CA ASP A 799 -25.91 -1.22 -1.65
C ASP A 799 -27.33 -1.23 -2.23
N HIS A 800 -27.55 -0.54 -3.35
CA HIS A 800 -28.83 -0.59 -4.06
C HIS A 800 -29.16 -2.00 -4.60
N PHE A 801 -28.16 -2.70 -5.15
CA PHE A 801 -28.35 -3.99 -5.82
C PHE A 801 -28.15 -5.21 -4.92
N LEU A 802 -27.44 -5.08 -3.80
CA LEU A 802 -27.04 -6.18 -2.91
C LEU A 802 -28.20 -7.11 -2.50
N ASP A 803 -29.35 -6.54 -2.15
CA ASP A 803 -30.53 -7.31 -1.71
C ASP A 803 -31.44 -7.76 -2.87
N ARG A 804 -31.14 -7.33 -4.10
CA ARG A 804 -32.04 -7.51 -5.27
C ARG A 804 -31.49 -8.50 -6.29
N TRP A 805 -30.18 -8.56 -6.45
CA TRP A 805 -29.50 -9.35 -7.47
C TRP A 805 -28.20 -9.93 -6.92
N PRO A 806 -27.74 -11.09 -7.44
CA PRO A 806 -26.38 -11.55 -7.19
C PRO A 806 -25.37 -10.50 -7.65
N ILE A 807 -24.46 -10.13 -6.76
CA ILE A 807 -23.37 -9.20 -7.07
C ILE A 807 -22.01 -9.85 -6.82
N LEU A 808 -21.03 -9.45 -7.61
CA LEU A 808 -19.61 -9.68 -7.37
C LEU A 808 -18.93 -8.32 -7.15
N ASP A 809 -18.39 -8.11 -5.95
CA ASP A 809 -17.86 -6.83 -5.47
C ASP A 809 -16.33 -6.81 -5.29
N ILE A 810 -15.62 -7.69 -6.02
CA ILE A 810 -14.16 -7.80 -5.90
C ILE A 810 -13.41 -6.57 -6.47
N ASP A 811 -13.97 -5.92 -7.49
CA ASP A 811 -13.44 -4.70 -8.15
C ASP A 811 -14.60 -3.92 -8.79
N GLY A 812 -15.15 -2.97 -8.04
CA GLY A 812 -16.42 -2.33 -8.38
C GLY A 812 -17.61 -3.20 -8.00
N VAL A 813 -18.71 -3.08 -8.76
CA VAL A 813 -19.93 -3.87 -8.60
C VAL A 813 -20.28 -4.48 -9.94
N ARG A 814 -20.16 -5.81 -10.04
CA ARG A 814 -20.67 -6.59 -11.18
C ARG A 814 -22.00 -7.23 -10.77
N VAL A 815 -23.09 -6.71 -11.30
CA VAL A 815 -24.46 -7.20 -11.06
C VAL A 815 -24.82 -8.23 -12.11
N ASP A 816 -25.24 -9.42 -11.68
CA ASP A 816 -25.71 -10.50 -12.54
C ASP A 816 -27.23 -10.53 -12.59
N PHE A 817 -27.79 -10.25 -13.77
CA PHE A 817 -29.23 -10.30 -14.03
C PHE A 817 -29.69 -11.67 -14.58
N GLY A 818 -28.80 -12.65 -14.64
CA GLY A 818 -29.02 -14.01 -15.15
C GLY A 818 -28.90 -14.13 -16.66
N ASP A 819 -29.53 -13.22 -17.41
CA ASP A 819 -29.49 -13.16 -18.89
C ASP A 819 -28.68 -11.97 -19.44
N GLY A 820 -28.03 -11.24 -18.53
CA GLY A 820 -27.08 -10.16 -18.79
C GLY A 820 -26.41 -9.71 -17.49
N TRP A 821 -25.38 -8.89 -17.60
CA TRP A 821 -24.68 -8.33 -16.46
C TRP A 821 -24.28 -6.87 -16.70
N ALA A 822 -24.06 -6.15 -15.61
CA ALA A 822 -23.54 -4.79 -15.62
C ALA A 822 -22.36 -4.67 -14.66
N LEU A 823 -21.30 -3.99 -15.06
CA LEU A 823 -20.18 -3.63 -14.21
C LEU A 823 -20.14 -2.11 -14.04
N VAL A 824 -20.01 -1.65 -12.80
CA VAL A 824 -19.70 -0.26 -12.45
C VAL A 824 -18.50 -0.26 -11.53
N ARG A 825 -17.39 0.37 -11.93
CA ARG A 825 -16.16 0.41 -11.13
C ARG A 825 -15.50 1.78 -11.15
N ALA A 826 -14.77 2.09 -10.09
CA ALA A 826 -13.88 3.24 -10.04
C ALA A 826 -12.56 2.91 -10.76
N SER A 827 -12.09 3.81 -11.62
CA SER A 827 -10.76 3.67 -12.22
C SER A 827 -9.67 3.91 -11.16
N ASN A 828 -8.67 3.03 -11.11
CA ASN A 828 -7.53 3.17 -10.19
C ASN A 828 -6.50 4.20 -10.67
N THR A 829 -6.56 4.61 -11.94
CA THR A 829 -5.54 5.45 -12.58
C THR A 829 -6.08 6.79 -13.07
N GLU A 830 -7.39 6.94 -13.18
CA GLU A 830 -8.04 8.15 -13.70
C GLU A 830 -9.25 8.54 -12.81
N PRO A 831 -9.61 9.84 -12.75
CA PRO A 831 -10.86 10.32 -12.15
C PRO A 831 -12.05 10.02 -13.05
N LYS A 832 -12.31 8.72 -13.23
CA LYS A 832 -13.38 8.18 -14.09
C LYS A 832 -14.02 6.96 -13.46
N LEU A 833 -15.32 6.78 -13.69
CA LEU A 833 -16.02 5.50 -13.54
C LEU A 833 -15.91 4.74 -14.86
N SER A 834 -15.65 3.44 -14.79
CA SER A 834 -15.65 2.52 -15.92
C SER A 834 -16.87 1.61 -15.82
N LEU A 835 -17.65 1.55 -16.90
CA LEU A 835 -18.85 0.75 -17.00
C LEU A 835 -18.77 -0.19 -18.20
N ARG A 836 -19.34 -1.39 -18.06
CA ARG A 836 -19.53 -2.32 -19.17
C ARG A 836 -20.82 -3.10 -18.97
N PHE A 837 -21.55 -3.31 -20.06
CA PHE A 837 -22.80 -4.04 -20.06
C PHE A 837 -22.75 -5.16 -21.09
N GLU A 838 -23.39 -6.28 -20.79
CA GLU A 838 -23.50 -7.40 -21.72
C GLU A 838 -24.80 -8.15 -21.49
N ALA A 839 -25.42 -8.64 -22.56
CA ALA A 839 -26.62 -9.47 -22.48
C ALA A 839 -26.75 -10.41 -23.69
N ARG A 840 -27.69 -11.36 -23.62
CA ARG A 840 -27.96 -12.30 -24.74
C ARG A 840 -28.58 -11.64 -25.98
N THR A 841 -29.26 -10.51 -25.82
CA THR A 841 -29.94 -9.83 -26.93
C THR A 841 -29.76 -8.31 -26.83
N PRO A 842 -29.81 -7.56 -27.95
CA PRO A 842 -29.73 -6.10 -27.94
C PRO A 842 -30.85 -5.43 -27.14
N ARG A 843 -32.04 -6.05 -27.12
CA ARG A 843 -33.16 -5.57 -26.30
C ARG A 843 -32.81 -5.67 -24.82
N ARG A 844 -32.33 -6.83 -24.38
CA ARG A 844 -31.99 -7.06 -22.97
C ARG A 844 -30.82 -6.19 -22.52
N LEU A 845 -29.84 -5.96 -23.40
CA LEU A 845 -28.73 -5.05 -23.13
C LEU A 845 -29.24 -3.64 -22.78
N ARG A 846 -30.17 -3.11 -23.57
CA ARG A 846 -30.79 -1.80 -23.30
C ARG A 846 -31.55 -1.77 -21.98
N GLU A 847 -32.30 -2.83 -21.66
CA GLU A 847 -33.00 -2.95 -20.38
C GLU A 847 -32.02 -2.93 -19.20
N VAL A 848 -30.92 -3.67 -19.28
CA VAL A 848 -29.87 -3.69 -18.24
C VAL A 848 -29.19 -2.31 -18.11
N GLN A 849 -28.86 -1.65 -19.23
CA GLN A 849 -28.32 -0.29 -19.22
C GLN A 849 -29.27 0.70 -18.53
N GLN A 850 -30.57 0.60 -18.83
CA GLN A 850 -31.57 1.51 -18.29
C GLN A 850 -31.77 1.32 -16.78
N ILE A 851 -31.78 0.08 -16.29
CA ILE A 851 -31.83 -0.23 -14.85
C ILE A 851 -30.67 0.44 -14.11
N VAL A 852 -29.44 0.30 -14.63
CA VAL A 852 -28.26 0.91 -13.97
C VAL A 852 -28.24 2.43 -14.14
N ALA A 853 -28.72 2.96 -15.27
CA ALA A 853 -28.82 4.39 -15.51
C ALA A 853 -29.74 5.08 -14.49
N GLU A 854 -30.91 4.49 -14.23
CA GLU A 854 -31.86 4.99 -13.25
C GLU A 854 -31.23 5.01 -11.85
N VAL A 855 -30.55 3.93 -11.44
CA VAL A 855 -29.86 3.87 -10.14
C VAL A 855 -28.74 4.91 -10.03
N MET A 856 -27.91 5.07 -11.07
CA MET A 856 -26.83 6.05 -11.04
C MET A 856 -27.33 7.50 -11.05
N ALA A 857 -28.47 7.76 -11.71
CA ALA A 857 -29.11 9.06 -11.66
C ALA A 857 -29.71 9.33 -10.27
N ASP A 858 -30.49 8.39 -9.72
CA ASP A 858 -31.23 8.55 -8.47
C ASP A 858 -30.33 8.56 -7.23
N CYS A 859 -29.35 7.67 -7.16
CA CYS A 859 -28.48 7.53 -5.99
C CYS A 859 -27.30 8.50 -6.02
N CYS A 860 -26.82 8.89 -7.21
CA CYS A 860 -25.49 9.48 -7.36
C CYS A 860 -25.47 10.77 -8.21
N GLY A 861 -26.57 11.13 -8.87
CA GLY A 861 -26.64 12.26 -9.80
C GLY A 861 -25.76 12.10 -11.04
N VAL A 862 -25.40 10.87 -11.42
CA VAL A 862 -24.54 10.59 -12.57
C VAL A 862 -25.38 10.04 -13.72
N GLN A 863 -25.39 10.78 -14.83
CA GLN A 863 -26.04 10.32 -16.06
C GLN A 863 -25.11 9.41 -16.86
N ILE A 864 -25.65 8.31 -17.38
CA ILE A 864 -24.93 7.39 -18.27
C ILE A 864 -25.60 7.36 -19.64
N PRO A 865 -24.83 7.28 -20.74
CA PRO A 865 -25.42 7.19 -22.07
C PRO A 865 -26.12 5.83 -22.27
N VAL A 866 -27.42 5.86 -22.56
CA VAL A 866 -28.22 4.66 -22.85
C VAL A 866 -28.46 4.58 -24.37
N GLY A 867 -28.09 3.47 -25.00
CA GLY A 867 -28.41 3.18 -26.41
C GLY A 867 -27.55 3.86 -27.50
N GLU A 868 -26.71 4.85 -27.16
CA GLU A 868 -25.83 5.55 -28.12
C GLU A 868 -24.43 4.94 -28.26
N THR A 869 -24.06 4.01 -27.38
CA THR A 869 -22.75 3.37 -27.39
C THR A 869 -22.76 2.18 -28.34
N GLY A 870 -21.82 2.15 -29.30
CA GLY A 870 -21.70 1.08 -30.30
C GLY A 870 -21.81 -0.32 -29.68
N VAL A 871 -22.39 -1.26 -30.43
CA VAL A 871 -22.58 -2.64 -29.97
C VAL A 871 -21.46 -3.51 -30.52
N LEU A 872 -20.78 -4.24 -29.63
CA LEU A 872 -19.74 -5.23 -29.94
C LEU A 872 -20.31 -6.65 -29.93
#